data_AF-A0A9W8BF37-F1
#
_entry.id   AF-A0A9W8BF37-F1
#
_cell.length_a   1.000
_cell.length_b   1.000
_cell.length_c   1.000
_cell.angle_alpha   90.00
_cell.angle_beta   90.00
_cell.angle_gamma   90.00
#
_symmetry.space_group_name_H-M   'P 1'
#
loop_
_entity.id
_entity.type
_entity.pdbx_description
1 polymer ?
#
loop_
_entity_poly.entity_id
_entity_poly.type
_entity_poly.pdbx_seq_one_letter_code
_entity_poly.pdbx_strand_id
1 'polypeptide(L)'
;AAALRVSQSIVDGTSRFVPDRLDIGALLRERLRHAHSVMQVLADNGLSAKLTLSARTRLSANAEKLAAVTALWELQNAAWARTGAALQLLSNLAAAFVEGAGQQSRDPLRLFFRNHTSAIGDLLALMHRRLPALTRALAVSASGIHDSNLVSYEASRIAIALLQPAFAYRFQHAHLYACSDGAASSDALPERWTENPMITDLLIDRLGAAYSLCRDLSGRHCAPIYERICATALPGDDSPEGAGSTLAIFDDAVSASRARPAPESEDDDQLQRLDSDDPYASPRALLRESIDQVGPLANLCFRVFVDRIARLDTSNPSSAQVLSQRYDAVRTRHLLCLVPLGRAPAAFRLAEEYRDLASLVTLVFVADSASAASHLRHYVERFGKEFADTLLAFYERRSAWASLLYTQDEFFDSWLKEYIDCRIADDPHGPLSQVGWIHDVKMADFGAAAAKLTRAGCDAEEVNQARTMLSLSKLAFVAVEAQESVLDDTMTEAYSRLEDALELCEVQAHFLHYYSALLRHHSATTAASASAGQTWRRRDDANDRKAAYDAAVLTTTPELRHSCPAQYIVYSELVRRLWNGRSLSVEDLLDALTFPDSLYPVELVNESERDEPDEQSNAVVRERFSLAVDVLCRASFSLPELTREAALRTIWRRVFLSDDWPAIRRRATGNVPDSVLRAELAATNLYHVLRSCWTMRELAHPDWYLLPSDVSVSADIEYLVSTRLMPQFGQTDPSNDASSSSSASASQWKPLTATTAQALTQDYIAEDKRLQVAIDSGLDEFYAEILRTVIDQATTSASISGHSDDMLPSSSASEVDSAASSGESDEQMDTD
;
A
#
# COMPACT_ATOMS: atom_id res chain seq x y z
N ALA A 1 -39.12 11.88 42.78
CA ALA A 1 -38.35 12.12 44.03
C ALA A 1 -38.62 11.09 45.12
N ALA A 2 -39.86 10.86 45.55
CA ALA A 2 -40.17 9.90 46.62
C ALA A 2 -39.73 8.46 46.29
N ALA A 3 -40.04 7.95 45.09
CA ALA A 3 -39.60 6.63 44.63
C ALA A 3 -38.07 6.45 44.65
N LEU A 4 -37.31 7.49 44.28
CA LEU A 4 -35.85 7.47 44.33
C LEU A 4 -35.33 7.35 45.77
N ARG A 5 -35.91 8.09 46.72
CA ARG A 5 -35.52 7.98 48.14
C ARG A 5 -35.83 6.60 48.70
N VAL A 6 -36.97 6.02 48.34
CA VAL A 6 -37.35 4.66 48.77
C VAL A 6 -36.36 3.64 48.19
N SER A 7 -36.13 3.66 46.88
CA SER A 7 -35.15 2.80 46.21
C SER A 7 -33.76 2.93 46.83
N GLN A 8 -33.29 4.16 47.05
CA GLN A 8 -31.99 4.42 47.69
C GLN A 8 -31.92 3.85 49.11
N SER A 9 -32.98 4.03 49.92
CA SER A 9 -33.03 3.47 51.28
C SER A 9 -33.02 1.94 51.31
N ILE A 10 -33.52 1.28 50.27
CA ILE A 10 -33.48 -0.18 50.13
C ILE A 10 -32.05 -0.63 49.82
N VAL A 11 -31.34 0.09 48.95
CA VAL A 11 -29.93 -0.19 48.62
C VAL A 11 -29.03 0.06 49.84
N ASP A 12 -29.14 1.22 50.49
CA ASP A 12 -28.33 1.60 51.66
C ASP A 12 -28.68 0.77 52.92
N GLY A 13 -29.74 -0.04 52.86
CA GLY A 13 -30.15 -0.91 53.96
C GLY A 13 -30.81 -0.19 55.14
N THR A 14 -31.19 1.08 54.97
CA THR A 14 -31.83 1.91 56.01
C THR A 14 -33.37 1.83 55.98
N SER A 15 -33.94 1.10 55.01
CA SER A 15 -35.39 0.96 54.87
C SER A 15 -36.00 0.16 56.03
N ARG A 16 -36.98 0.77 56.71
CA ARG A 16 -37.74 0.13 57.80
C ARG A 16 -38.65 -1.01 57.33
N PHE A 17 -38.90 -1.08 56.02
CA PHE A 17 -39.83 -2.03 55.42
C PHE A 17 -39.15 -3.32 54.94
N VAL A 18 -37.82 -3.39 55.00
CA VAL A 18 -37.08 -4.62 54.74
C VAL A 18 -36.70 -5.23 56.10
N PRO A 19 -37.26 -6.40 56.47
CA PRO A 19 -36.96 -7.02 57.75
C PRO A 19 -35.48 -7.39 57.84
N ASP A 20 -34.89 -7.15 59.00
CA ASP A 20 -33.48 -7.47 59.22
C ASP A 20 -33.30 -8.99 59.37
N ARG A 21 -32.48 -9.60 58.50
CA ARG A 21 -32.22 -11.05 58.48
C ARG A 21 -30.78 -11.36 58.87
N LEU A 22 -30.59 -12.47 59.58
CA LEU A 22 -29.26 -12.99 59.92
C LEU A 22 -28.50 -13.48 58.68
N ASP A 23 -29.20 -14.09 57.73
CA ASP A 23 -28.64 -14.50 56.44
C ASP A 23 -28.62 -13.32 55.45
N ILE A 24 -27.41 -12.88 55.12
CA ILE A 24 -27.15 -11.78 54.18
C ILE A 24 -27.60 -12.16 52.77
N GLY A 25 -27.50 -13.42 52.36
CA GLY A 25 -27.92 -13.85 51.03
C GLY A 25 -29.43 -13.74 50.85
N ALA A 26 -30.21 -14.13 51.86
CA ALA A 26 -31.66 -13.91 51.88
C ALA A 26 -32.01 -12.42 51.94
N LEU A 27 -31.28 -11.62 52.73
CA LEU A 27 -31.49 -10.18 52.85
C LEU A 27 -31.31 -9.46 51.52
N LEU A 28 -30.22 -9.74 50.80
CA LEU A 28 -29.90 -9.09 49.51
C LEU A 28 -30.94 -9.43 48.44
N ARG A 29 -31.38 -10.70 48.36
CA ARG A 29 -32.44 -11.12 47.43
C ARG A 29 -33.78 -10.46 47.75
N GLU A 30 -34.11 -10.28 49.03
CA GLU A 30 -35.32 -9.57 49.45
C GLU A 30 -35.24 -8.08 49.08
N ARG A 31 -34.09 -7.42 49.32
CA ARG A 31 -33.84 -6.04 48.89
C ARG A 31 -33.96 -5.88 47.37
N LEU A 32 -33.38 -6.79 46.59
CA LEU A 32 -33.51 -6.79 45.13
C LEU A 32 -34.97 -6.91 44.69
N ARG A 33 -35.73 -7.84 45.29
CA ARG A 33 -37.16 -8.01 45.02
C ARG A 33 -37.92 -6.72 45.31
N HIS A 34 -37.68 -6.09 46.46
CA HIS A 34 -38.34 -4.82 46.80
C HIS A 34 -37.95 -3.68 45.86
N ALA A 35 -36.68 -3.56 45.49
CA ALA A 35 -36.23 -2.56 44.51
C ALA A 35 -36.91 -2.76 43.15
N HIS A 36 -37.06 -4.00 42.69
CA HIS A 36 -37.81 -4.32 41.48
C HIS A 36 -39.31 -3.99 41.61
N SER A 37 -39.94 -4.36 42.72
CA SER A 37 -41.35 -4.08 43.00
C SER A 37 -41.66 -2.59 43.05
N VAL A 38 -40.72 -1.74 43.50
CA VAL A 38 -40.90 -0.28 43.44
C VAL A 38 -41.16 0.19 42.00
N MET A 39 -40.43 -0.33 41.02
CA MET A 39 -40.65 0.05 39.62
C MET A 39 -41.90 -0.61 39.04
N GLN A 40 -42.18 -1.87 39.35
CA GLN A 40 -43.41 -2.55 38.92
C GLN A 40 -44.66 -1.81 39.38
N VAL A 41 -44.74 -1.43 40.65
CA VAL A 41 -45.89 -0.68 41.19
C VAL A 41 -46.03 0.68 40.49
N LEU A 42 -44.94 1.36 40.15
CA LEU A 42 -45.00 2.60 39.38
C LEU A 42 -45.50 2.38 37.94
N ALA A 43 -45.11 1.26 37.32
CA ALA A 43 -45.53 0.88 35.97
C ALA A 43 -47.02 0.48 35.95
N ASP A 44 -47.45 -0.39 36.87
CA ASP A 44 -48.83 -0.88 36.99
C ASP A 44 -49.83 0.26 37.23
N ASN A 45 -49.41 1.32 37.94
CA ASN A 45 -50.22 2.52 38.17
C ASN A 45 -50.12 3.58 37.05
N GLY A 46 -49.46 3.27 35.93
CA GLY A 46 -49.30 4.19 34.79
C GLY A 46 -48.47 5.44 35.09
N LEU A 47 -47.64 5.41 36.15
CA LEU A 47 -46.82 6.55 36.58
C LEU A 47 -45.41 6.55 35.95
N SER A 48 -45.07 5.53 35.16
CA SER A 48 -43.78 5.41 34.47
C SER A 48 -43.50 6.59 33.53
N ALA A 49 -44.51 7.08 32.82
CA ALA A 49 -44.41 8.23 31.92
C ALA A 49 -44.12 9.56 32.65
N LYS A 50 -44.38 9.64 33.96
CA LYS A 50 -44.11 10.84 34.79
C LYS A 50 -42.67 10.87 35.34
N LEU A 51 -41.89 9.82 35.13
CA LEU A 51 -40.50 9.74 35.59
C LEU A 51 -39.56 10.27 34.51
N THR A 52 -38.69 11.21 34.89
CA THR A 52 -37.59 11.64 34.01
C THR A 52 -36.68 10.48 33.66
N LEU A 53 -36.01 10.55 32.51
CA LEU A 53 -35.02 9.55 32.12
C LEU A 53 -33.93 9.38 33.19
N SER A 54 -33.55 10.48 33.85
CA SER A 54 -32.60 10.45 34.97
C SER A 54 -33.11 9.69 36.20
N ALA A 55 -34.41 9.78 36.51
CA ALA A 55 -34.98 9.01 37.59
C ALA A 55 -35.05 7.51 37.25
N ARG A 56 -35.44 7.16 36.01
CA ARG A 56 -35.56 5.76 35.56
C ARG A 56 -34.22 5.05 35.55
N THR A 57 -33.18 5.71 35.04
CA THR A 57 -31.79 5.20 35.04
C THR A 57 -31.20 5.03 36.44
N ARG A 58 -31.50 5.92 37.39
CA ARG A 58 -31.07 5.74 38.78
C ARG A 58 -31.80 4.60 39.48
N LEU A 59 -33.10 4.43 39.24
CA LEU A 59 -33.86 3.29 39.75
C LEU A 59 -33.32 1.96 39.20
N SER A 60 -33.02 1.91 37.89
CA SER A 60 -32.41 0.73 37.29
C SER A 60 -31.03 0.46 37.87
N ALA A 61 -30.18 1.48 38.00
CA ALA A 61 -28.83 1.36 38.59
C ALA A 61 -28.87 0.81 40.02
N ASN A 62 -29.84 1.22 40.84
CA ASN A 62 -30.01 0.70 42.19
C ASN A 62 -30.35 -0.80 42.22
N ALA A 63 -31.21 -1.24 41.31
CA ALA A 63 -31.54 -2.66 41.17
C ALA A 63 -30.37 -3.47 40.58
N GLU A 64 -29.65 -2.93 39.59
CA GLU A 64 -28.42 -3.52 39.04
C GLU A 64 -27.37 -3.76 40.12
N LYS A 65 -27.14 -2.76 41.00
CA LYS A 65 -26.20 -2.88 42.12
C LYS A 65 -26.61 -3.99 43.09
N LEU A 66 -27.90 -4.11 43.43
CA LEU A 66 -28.39 -5.19 44.29
C LEU A 66 -28.26 -6.57 43.65
N ALA A 67 -28.48 -6.68 42.33
CA ALA A 67 -28.25 -7.92 41.59
C ALA A 67 -26.76 -8.31 41.60
N ALA A 68 -25.86 -7.36 41.33
CA ALA A 68 -24.42 -7.56 41.38
C ALA A 68 -23.93 -8.00 42.77
N VAL A 69 -24.37 -7.31 43.81
CA VAL A 69 -24.00 -7.59 45.20
C VAL A 69 -24.53 -8.95 45.65
N THR A 70 -25.72 -9.35 45.21
CA THR A 70 -26.28 -10.69 45.49
C THR A 70 -25.39 -11.78 44.89
N ALA A 71 -25.02 -11.64 43.61
CA ALA A 71 -24.16 -12.61 42.93
C ALA A 71 -22.73 -12.65 43.51
N LEU A 72 -22.19 -11.50 43.91
CA LEU A 72 -20.88 -11.46 44.58
C LEU A 72 -20.91 -12.18 45.94
N TRP A 73 -22.00 -12.04 46.70
CA TRP A 73 -22.17 -12.78 47.95
C TRP A 73 -22.32 -14.29 47.71
N GLU A 74 -23.01 -14.70 46.64
CA GLU A 74 -23.09 -16.11 46.23
C GLU A 74 -21.70 -16.67 45.84
N LEU A 75 -20.89 -15.90 45.12
CA LEU A 75 -19.51 -16.26 44.81
C LEU A 75 -18.69 -16.48 46.09
N GLN A 76 -18.81 -15.57 47.06
CA GLN A 76 -18.15 -15.67 48.35
C GLN A 76 -18.59 -16.92 49.13
N ASN A 77 -19.88 -17.23 49.15
CA ASN A 77 -20.40 -18.44 49.81
C ASN A 77 -19.92 -19.72 49.12
N ALA A 78 -19.84 -19.71 47.78
CA ALA A 78 -19.30 -20.84 47.03
C ALA A 78 -17.80 -21.04 47.35
N ALA A 79 -17.03 -19.97 47.50
CA ALA A 79 -15.64 -20.04 47.93
C ALA A 79 -15.50 -20.61 49.35
N TRP A 80 -16.32 -20.15 50.29
CA TRP A 80 -16.39 -20.72 51.65
C TRP A 80 -16.71 -22.20 51.65
N ALA A 81 -17.67 -22.64 50.83
CA ALA A 81 -18.07 -24.03 50.76
C ALA A 81 -16.98 -24.95 50.20
N ARG A 82 -16.14 -24.45 49.28
CA ARG A 82 -15.05 -25.24 48.66
C ARG A 82 -13.77 -25.24 49.49
N THR A 83 -13.31 -24.07 49.90
CA THR A 83 -11.99 -23.88 50.53
C THR A 83 -12.03 -23.85 52.05
N GLY A 84 -13.23 -23.75 52.64
CA GLY A 84 -13.40 -23.46 54.07
C GLY A 84 -13.05 -22.01 54.47
N ALA A 85 -12.61 -21.17 53.52
CA ALA A 85 -12.12 -19.82 53.77
C ALA A 85 -12.77 -18.79 52.82
N ALA A 86 -12.70 -17.52 53.23
CA ALA A 86 -13.19 -16.40 52.44
C ALA A 86 -12.25 -16.12 51.25
N LEU A 87 -12.79 -15.53 50.16
CA LEU A 87 -11.92 -14.87 49.18
C LEU A 87 -11.11 -13.79 49.90
N GLN A 88 -9.79 -13.98 49.92
CA GLN A 88 -8.90 -13.12 50.67
C GLN A 88 -8.89 -11.72 50.07
N LEU A 89 -8.94 -11.61 48.73
CA LEU A 89 -9.00 -10.31 48.07
C LEU A 89 -10.28 -9.54 48.42
N LEU A 90 -11.46 -10.19 48.38
CA LEU A 90 -12.73 -9.52 48.66
C LEU A 90 -12.81 -9.05 50.12
N SER A 91 -12.37 -9.88 51.06
CA SER A 91 -12.35 -9.52 52.49
C SER A 91 -11.42 -8.34 52.77
N ASN A 92 -10.23 -8.31 52.15
CA ASN A 92 -9.28 -7.20 52.25
C ASN A 92 -9.82 -5.91 51.64
N LEU A 93 -10.49 -5.99 50.49
CA LEU A 93 -11.11 -4.82 49.85
C LEU A 93 -12.26 -4.26 50.71
N ALA A 94 -13.10 -5.13 51.28
CA ALA A 94 -14.18 -4.70 52.17
C ALA A 94 -13.64 -4.08 53.46
N ALA A 95 -12.59 -4.65 54.06
CA ALA A 95 -11.92 -4.08 55.23
C ALA A 95 -11.36 -2.68 54.94
N ALA A 96 -10.60 -2.53 53.86
CA ALA A 96 -10.02 -1.25 53.46
C ALA A 96 -11.10 -0.19 53.15
N PHE A 97 -12.24 -0.60 52.57
CA PHE A 97 -13.37 0.29 52.32
C PHE A 97 -14.02 0.77 53.63
N VAL A 98 -14.31 -0.17 54.54
CA VAL A 98 -14.96 0.11 55.83
C VAL A 98 -14.08 0.96 56.75
N GLU A 99 -12.78 0.69 56.78
CA GLU A 99 -11.80 1.52 57.49
C GLU A 99 -11.72 2.93 56.91
N GLY A 100 -11.71 3.06 55.57
CA GLY A 100 -11.76 4.34 54.88
C GLY A 100 -13.04 5.14 55.18
N ALA A 101 -14.15 4.45 55.45
CA ALA A 101 -15.41 5.04 55.88
C ALA A 101 -15.44 5.37 57.40
N GLY A 102 -14.36 5.14 58.14
CA GLY A 102 -14.24 5.44 59.57
C GLY A 102 -15.02 4.49 60.49
N GLN A 103 -15.44 3.32 60.00
CA GLN A 103 -16.18 2.33 60.77
C GLN A 103 -15.26 1.19 61.18
N GLN A 104 -15.34 0.73 62.43
CA GLN A 104 -14.62 -0.45 62.90
C GLN A 104 -15.61 -1.59 63.11
N SER A 105 -15.35 -2.74 62.48
CA SER A 105 -16.17 -3.95 62.60
C SER A 105 -15.29 -5.18 62.77
N ARG A 106 -15.75 -6.14 63.57
CA ARG A 106 -15.13 -7.47 63.64
C ARG A 106 -15.31 -8.26 62.35
N ASP A 107 -16.35 -7.95 61.57
CA ASP A 107 -16.62 -8.54 60.27
C ASP A 107 -16.91 -7.41 59.27
N PRO A 108 -15.87 -6.85 58.61
CA PRO A 108 -16.02 -5.74 57.68
C PRO A 108 -16.75 -6.18 56.41
N LEU A 109 -16.60 -7.44 56.00
CA LEU A 109 -17.25 -8.00 54.83
C LEU A 109 -18.77 -7.98 55.00
N ARG A 110 -19.29 -8.58 56.08
CA ARG A 110 -20.73 -8.57 56.36
C ARG A 110 -21.29 -7.15 56.52
N LEU A 111 -20.54 -6.26 57.17
CA LEU A 111 -20.96 -4.88 57.36
C LEU A 111 -21.08 -4.14 56.01
N PHE A 112 -20.12 -4.35 55.10
CA PHE A 112 -20.15 -3.77 53.76
C PHE A 112 -21.41 -4.22 53.00
N PHE A 113 -21.69 -5.52 52.92
CA PHE A 113 -22.87 -6.06 52.24
C PHE A 113 -24.19 -5.62 52.87
N ARG A 114 -24.20 -5.21 54.15
CA ARG A 114 -25.42 -4.75 54.84
C ARG A 114 -25.71 -3.28 54.61
N ASN A 115 -24.68 -2.42 54.60
CA ASN A 115 -24.84 -0.96 54.69
C ASN A 115 -24.26 -0.17 53.51
N HIS A 116 -23.35 -0.75 52.72
CA HIS A 116 -22.57 -0.03 51.70
C HIS A 116 -22.80 -0.56 50.28
N THR A 117 -23.95 -1.19 50.01
CA THR A 117 -24.22 -1.80 48.69
C THR A 117 -24.34 -0.76 47.55
N SER A 118 -24.65 0.50 47.88
CA SER A 118 -24.69 1.60 46.91
C SER A 118 -23.32 1.98 46.36
N ALA A 119 -22.25 1.71 47.12
CA ALA A 119 -20.86 2.00 46.77
C ALA A 119 -20.14 0.82 46.08
N ILE A 120 -20.87 -0.16 45.55
CA ILE A 120 -20.25 -1.34 44.94
C ILE A 120 -19.35 -1.03 43.73
N GLY A 121 -19.65 0.05 42.99
CA GLY A 121 -18.77 0.55 41.92
C GLY A 121 -17.44 1.08 42.46
N ASP A 122 -17.44 1.70 43.64
CA ASP A 122 -16.24 2.21 44.28
C ASP A 122 -15.34 1.08 44.78
N LEU A 123 -15.91 -0.09 45.09
CA LEU A 123 -15.14 -1.30 45.41
C LEU A 123 -14.29 -1.76 44.21
N LEU A 124 -14.82 -1.71 42.99
CA LEU A 124 -14.05 -2.01 41.77
C LEU A 124 -12.95 -0.97 41.51
N ALA A 125 -13.25 0.32 41.72
CA ALA A 125 -12.25 1.37 41.62
C ALA A 125 -11.14 1.22 42.69
N LEU A 126 -11.50 0.82 43.91
CA LEU A 126 -10.55 0.51 44.98
C LEU A 126 -9.69 -0.72 44.61
N MET A 127 -10.29 -1.74 44.01
CA MET A 127 -9.58 -2.92 43.51
C MET A 127 -8.54 -2.50 42.47
N HIS A 128 -8.89 -1.72 41.46
CA HIS A 128 -7.95 -1.21 40.46
C HIS A 128 -6.74 -0.49 41.08
N ARG A 129 -6.96 0.36 42.09
CA ARG A 129 -5.88 1.11 42.76
C ARG A 129 -4.96 0.25 43.62
N ARG A 130 -5.49 -0.76 44.30
CA ARG A 130 -4.75 -1.55 45.30
C ARG A 130 -4.07 -2.79 44.70
N LEU A 131 -4.66 -3.36 43.66
CA LEU A 131 -4.26 -4.65 43.11
C LEU A 131 -2.82 -4.69 42.58
N PRO A 132 -2.29 -3.68 41.85
CA PRO A 132 -0.90 -3.70 41.38
C PRO A 132 0.15 -3.66 42.51
N ALA A 133 -0.16 -3.03 43.64
CA ALA A 133 0.74 -3.03 44.79
C ALA A 133 0.71 -4.38 45.52
N LEU A 134 -0.49 -4.96 45.63
CA LEU A 134 -0.70 -6.23 46.31
C LEU A 134 -0.07 -7.40 45.54
N THR A 135 -0.25 -7.48 44.21
CA THR A 135 0.38 -8.53 43.39
C THR A 135 1.90 -8.45 43.41
N ARG A 136 2.48 -7.24 43.35
CA ARG A 136 3.94 -7.04 43.46
C ARG A 136 4.48 -7.43 44.83
N ALA A 137 3.77 -7.09 45.90
CA ALA A 137 4.20 -7.47 47.26
C ALA A 137 4.16 -9.00 47.46
N LEU A 138 3.12 -9.65 46.94
CA LEU A 138 3.01 -11.11 47.00
C LEU A 138 4.08 -11.78 46.14
N ALA A 139 4.41 -11.29 44.95
CA ALA A 139 5.40 -11.91 44.08
C ALA A 139 6.82 -12.05 44.70
N VAL A 140 7.14 -11.30 45.77
CA VAL A 140 8.46 -11.30 46.44
C VAL A 140 8.56 -12.37 47.55
N SER A 141 7.46 -12.98 47.99
CA SER A 141 7.47 -13.98 49.08
C SER A 141 7.72 -15.43 48.58
N ALA A 142 8.11 -16.34 49.49
CA ALA A 142 8.50 -17.72 49.15
C ALA A 142 7.36 -18.61 48.61
N SER A 143 6.10 -18.34 48.98
CA SER A 143 4.87 -18.88 48.36
C SER A 143 4.30 -17.95 47.27
N GLY A 144 4.99 -16.84 47.01
CA GLY A 144 4.42 -15.60 46.54
C GLY A 144 3.93 -15.55 45.11
N ILE A 145 4.51 -16.36 44.22
CA ILE A 145 4.07 -16.44 42.83
C ILE A 145 2.70 -17.13 42.75
N HIS A 146 2.49 -18.20 43.53
CA HIS A 146 1.21 -18.89 43.57
C HIS A 146 0.12 -17.99 44.19
N ASP A 147 0.42 -17.33 45.30
CA ASP A 147 -0.51 -16.39 45.95
C ASP A 147 -0.83 -15.19 45.06
N SER A 148 0.16 -14.65 44.33
CA SER A 148 -0.03 -13.58 43.34
C SER A 148 -0.93 -14.02 42.18
N ASN A 149 -0.72 -15.23 41.67
CA ASN A 149 -1.53 -15.83 40.61
C ASN A 149 -2.99 -16.02 41.06
N LEU A 150 -3.17 -16.51 42.29
CA LEU A 150 -4.49 -16.71 42.88
C LEU A 150 -5.24 -15.40 43.09
N VAL A 151 -4.57 -14.36 43.59
CA VAL A 151 -5.15 -13.02 43.72
C VAL A 151 -5.54 -12.45 42.36
N SER A 152 -4.70 -12.63 41.34
CA SER A 152 -5.02 -12.18 39.98
C SER A 152 -6.27 -12.86 39.43
N TYR A 153 -6.39 -14.17 39.66
CA TYR A 153 -7.57 -14.97 39.36
C TYR A 153 -8.82 -14.52 40.14
N GLU A 154 -8.72 -14.35 41.46
CA GLU A 154 -9.82 -13.86 42.30
C GLU A 154 -10.33 -12.49 41.83
N ALA A 155 -9.42 -11.59 41.46
CA ALA A 155 -9.78 -10.26 40.97
C ALA A 155 -10.62 -10.31 39.69
N SER A 156 -10.23 -11.17 38.74
CA SER A 156 -10.99 -11.40 37.50
C SER A 156 -12.37 -11.98 37.80
N ARG A 157 -12.48 -12.93 38.74
CA ARG A 157 -13.78 -13.46 39.19
C ARG A 157 -14.67 -12.43 39.84
N ILE A 158 -14.13 -11.57 40.70
CA ILE A 158 -14.89 -10.51 41.36
C ILE A 158 -15.44 -9.52 40.32
N ALA A 159 -14.62 -9.12 39.33
CA ALA A 159 -15.07 -8.25 38.25
C ALA A 159 -16.20 -8.88 37.44
N ILE A 160 -16.07 -10.16 37.06
CA ILE A 160 -17.11 -10.90 36.32
C ILE A 160 -18.40 -11.03 37.14
N ALA A 161 -18.30 -11.46 38.40
CA ALA A 161 -19.45 -11.69 39.28
C ALA A 161 -20.22 -10.40 39.63
N LEU A 162 -19.57 -9.24 39.56
CA LEU A 162 -20.25 -7.96 39.74
C LEU A 162 -20.90 -7.45 38.45
N LEU A 163 -20.14 -7.39 37.36
CA LEU A 163 -20.58 -6.71 36.15
C LEU A 163 -21.57 -7.56 35.34
N GLN A 164 -21.34 -8.87 35.21
CA GLN A 164 -22.20 -9.73 34.38
C GLN A 164 -23.66 -9.77 34.87
N PRO A 165 -23.96 -9.94 36.17
CA PRO A 165 -25.33 -9.88 36.69
C PRO A 165 -25.96 -8.50 36.59
N ALA A 166 -25.17 -7.43 36.77
CA ALA A 166 -25.65 -6.06 36.57
C ALA A 166 -26.13 -5.84 35.14
N PHE A 167 -25.32 -6.26 34.17
CA PHE A 167 -25.66 -6.18 32.75
C PHE A 167 -26.80 -7.11 32.35
N ALA A 168 -26.87 -8.32 32.91
CA ALA A 168 -27.96 -9.26 32.67
C ALA A 168 -29.30 -8.70 33.19
N TYR A 169 -29.30 -8.13 34.39
CA TYR A 169 -30.47 -7.46 34.96
C TYR A 169 -30.94 -6.31 34.07
N ARG A 170 -30.00 -5.47 33.61
CA ARG A 170 -30.29 -4.37 32.69
C ARG A 170 -30.99 -4.84 31.42
N PHE A 171 -30.48 -5.91 30.81
CA PHE A 171 -31.04 -6.46 29.58
C PHE A 171 -32.43 -7.09 29.80
N GLN A 172 -32.57 -7.95 30.82
CA GLN A 172 -33.81 -8.64 31.13
C GLN A 172 -34.96 -7.69 31.48
N HIS A 173 -34.65 -6.55 32.12
CA HIS A 173 -35.63 -5.59 32.59
C HIS A 173 -35.63 -4.27 31.80
N ALA A 174 -35.03 -4.23 30.61
CA ALA A 174 -34.97 -3.03 29.78
C ALA A 174 -36.35 -2.41 29.52
N HIS A 175 -37.35 -3.26 29.23
CA HIS A 175 -38.75 -2.87 29.00
C HIS A 175 -39.41 -2.21 30.22
N LEU A 176 -39.08 -2.66 31.44
CA LEU A 176 -39.68 -2.15 32.67
C LEU A 176 -39.23 -0.73 32.97
N TYR A 177 -37.97 -0.41 32.70
CA TYR A 177 -37.39 0.91 32.95
C TYR A 177 -37.48 1.85 31.74
N ALA A 178 -37.69 1.33 30.52
CA ALA A 178 -37.79 2.07 29.27
C ALA A 178 -36.65 3.11 29.11
N CYS A 179 -35.44 2.73 29.52
CA CYS A 179 -34.25 3.60 29.47
C CYS A 179 -33.71 3.81 28.05
N SER A 180 -34.28 3.16 27.04
CA SER A 180 -33.83 3.13 25.64
C SER A 180 -34.86 3.66 24.63
N ASP A 181 -36.12 3.90 25.02
CA ASP A 181 -37.15 4.40 24.10
C ASP A 181 -37.05 5.92 23.95
N GLY A 182 -36.45 6.31 22.83
CA GLY A 182 -36.78 7.47 22.00
C GLY A 182 -37.22 8.76 22.68
N ALA A 183 -36.28 9.69 22.84
CA ALA A 183 -36.39 11.03 22.26
C ALA A 183 -35.10 11.78 22.55
N ALA A 184 -34.58 12.44 21.51
CA ALA A 184 -33.58 13.49 21.55
C ALA A 184 -34.06 14.67 22.43
N SER A 185 -34.18 14.43 23.73
CA SER A 185 -34.26 15.48 24.72
C SER A 185 -32.83 15.83 25.09
N SER A 186 -32.52 17.11 24.99
CA SER A 186 -31.23 17.77 25.26
C SER A 186 -30.61 17.49 26.65
N ASP A 187 -31.21 16.62 27.46
CA ASP A 187 -30.68 16.22 28.76
C ASP A 187 -29.69 15.06 28.59
N ALA A 188 -28.41 15.33 28.83
CA ALA A 188 -27.36 14.33 28.87
C ALA A 188 -27.79 13.13 29.74
N LEU A 189 -27.72 11.93 29.18
CA LEU A 189 -27.95 10.68 29.90
C LEU A 189 -27.08 10.68 31.18
N PRO A 190 -27.64 10.48 32.37
CA PRO A 190 -26.83 10.47 33.59
C PRO A 190 -25.84 9.30 33.55
N GLU A 191 -24.64 9.56 34.04
CA GLU A 191 -23.56 8.57 34.13
C GLU A 191 -24.00 7.34 34.92
N ARG A 192 -23.88 6.16 34.30
CA ARG A 192 -24.12 4.90 35.01
C ARG A 192 -22.89 4.51 35.81
N TRP A 193 -23.10 3.76 36.88
CA TRP A 193 -21.98 3.32 37.73
C TRP A 193 -21.01 2.34 37.02
N THR A 194 -21.47 1.61 35.99
CA THR A 194 -20.65 0.70 35.18
C THR A 194 -19.76 1.42 34.17
N GLU A 195 -20.00 2.71 33.94
CA GLU A 195 -19.38 3.53 32.91
C GLU A 195 -18.16 4.32 33.40
N ASN A 196 -17.77 4.10 34.66
CA ASN A 196 -16.64 4.74 35.30
C ASN A 196 -15.31 4.37 34.60
N PRO A 197 -14.43 5.36 34.27
CA PRO A 197 -13.16 5.10 33.61
C PRO A 197 -12.27 4.08 34.33
N MET A 198 -12.28 4.09 35.67
CA MET A 198 -11.49 3.16 36.47
C MET A 198 -11.93 1.70 36.29
N ILE A 199 -13.21 1.46 35.95
CA ILE A 199 -13.72 0.12 35.65
C ILE A 199 -13.26 -0.33 34.26
N THR A 200 -13.27 0.57 33.28
CA THR A 200 -12.70 0.27 31.95
C THR A 200 -11.22 -0.08 32.05
N ASP A 201 -10.43 0.75 32.75
CA ASP A 201 -8.99 0.51 32.93
C ASP A 201 -8.73 -0.77 33.73
N LEU A 202 -9.53 -1.05 34.76
CA LEU A 202 -9.49 -2.33 35.49
C LEU A 202 -9.68 -3.53 34.56
N LEU A 203 -10.69 -3.51 33.67
CA LEU A 203 -11.00 -4.63 32.78
C LEU A 203 -9.89 -4.88 31.76
N ILE A 204 -9.28 -3.82 31.22
CA ILE A 204 -8.12 -3.93 30.33
C ILE A 204 -6.94 -4.58 31.08
N ASP A 205 -6.63 -4.08 32.28
CA ASP A 205 -5.57 -4.64 33.11
C ASP A 205 -5.84 -6.10 33.49
N ARG A 206 -7.09 -6.45 33.79
CA ARG A 206 -7.48 -7.83 34.11
C ARG A 206 -7.35 -8.74 32.89
N LEU A 207 -7.69 -8.27 31.68
CA LEU A 207 -7.54 -9.07 30.45
C LEU A 207 -6.08 -9.36 30.14
N GLY A 208 -5.24 -8.32 30.20
CA GLY A 208 -3.79 -8.49 30.05
C GLY A 208 -3.21 -9.42 31.11
N ALA A 209 -3.59 -9.23 32.37
CA ALA A 209 -3.14 -10.07 33.49
C ALA A 209 -3.62 -11.52 33.34
N ALA A 210 -4.87 -11.77 32.94
CA ALA A 210 -5.41 -13.11 32.74
C ALA A 210 -4.68 -13.85 31.62
N TYR A 211 -4.39 -13.18 30.50
CA TYR A 211 -3.60 -13.77 29.42
C TYR A 211 -2.17 -14.09 29.86
N SER A 212 -1.50 -13.16 30.57
CA SER A 212 -0.16 -13.41 31.11
C SER A 212 -0.14 -14.57 32.10
N LEU A 213 -1.16 -14.68 32.94
CA LEU A 213 -1.33 -15.78 33.88
C LEU A 213 -1.47 -17.12 33.14
N CYS A 214 -2.31 -17.16 32.10
CA CYS A 214 -2.47 -18.36 31.28
C CYS A 214 -1.16 -18.76 30.60
N ARG A 215 -0.39 -17.80 30.07
CA ARG A 215 0.92 -18.06 29.46
C ARG A 215 1.95 -18.58 30.47
N ASP A 216 2.03 -17.98 31.64
CA ASP A 216 3.03 -18.35 32.65
C ASP A 216 2.71 -19.71 33.28
N LEU A 217 1.42 -20.02 33.49
CA LEU A 217 0.97 -21.32 33.97
C LEU A 217 1.09 -22.41 32.87
N SER A 218 0.79 -22.11 31.61
CA SER A 218 0.96 -23.06 30.51
C SER A 218 2.43 -23.42 30.30
N GLY A 219 3.35 -22.44 30.34
CA GLY A 219 4.78 -22.71 30.22
C GLY A 219 5.34 -23.66 31.29
N ARG A 220 4.71 -23.73 32.46
CA ARG A 220 5.12 -24.62 33.57
C ARG A 220 4.37 -25.95 33.61
N HIS A 221 3.16 -26.02 33.07
CA HIS A 221 2.24 -27.13 33.33
C HIS A 221 1.53 -27.70 32.09
N CYS A 222 1.62 -27.04 30.92
CA CYS A 222 1.00 -27.44 29.65
C CYS A 222 1.79 -26.90 28.43
N ALA A 223 2.79 -27.67 27.98
CA ALA A 223 3.61 -27.37 26.80
C ALA A 223 2.81 -27.05 25.51
N PRO A 224 1.77 -27.79 25.10
CA PRO A 224 1.11 -27.53 23.82
C PRO A 224 0.38 -26.17 23.78
N ILE A 225 -0.23 -25.76 24.91
CA ILE A 225 -0.86 -24.43 25.01
C ILE A 225 0.21 -23.34 24.98
N TYR A 226 1.35 -23.56 25.64
CA TYR A 226 2.44 -22.60 25.65
C TYR A 226 3.09 -22.41 24.27
N GLU A 227 3.33 -23.50 23.55
CA GLU A 227 3.87 -23.47 22.18
C GLU A 227 2.93 -22.72 21.23
N ARG A 228 1.61 -22.96 21.33
CA ARG A 228 0.60 -22.20 20.55
C ARG A 228 0.63 -20.70 20.86
N ILE A 229 0.75 -20.33 22.13
CA ILE A 229 0.87 -18.92 22.54
C ILE A 229 2.14 -18.28 21.96
N CYS A 230 3.28 -18.99 22.01
CA CYS A 230 4.54 -18.47 21.50
C CYS A 230 4.58 -18.38 19.97
N ALA A 231 3.88 -19.26 19.27
CA ALA A 231 3.77 -19.25 17.82
C ALA A 231 2.88 -18.12 17.28
N THR A 232 1.96 -17.59 18.09
CA THR A 232 1.07 -16.48 17.69
C THR A 232 1.73 -15.13 17.98
N ALA A 233 2.15 -14.41 16.94
CA ALA A 233 2.53 -13.00 17.07
C ALA A 233 1.28 -12.14 17.28
N LEU A 234 1.19 -11.43 18.42
CA LEU A 234 0.09 -10.51 18.70
C LEU A 234 0.42 -9.10 18.18
N PRO A 235 -0.60 -8.28 17.84
CA PRO A 235 -0.40 -6.88 17.48
C PRO A 235 0.35 -6.10 18.58
N GLY A 236 1.52 -5.55 18.25
CA GLY A 236 2.38 -4.78 19.15
C GLY A 236 3.54 -5.55 19.79
N ASP A 237 3.72 -6.83 19.48
CA ASP A 237 4.94 -7.59 19.82
C ASP A 237 6.04 -7.34 18.78
N ASP A 238 6.52 -6.09 18.67
CA ASP A 238 7.62 -5.74 17.78
C ASP A 238 8.94 -6.32 18.33
N SER A 239 9.42 -7.41 17.74
CA SER A 239 10.82 -7.82 17.89
C SER A 239 11.67 -7.00 16.92
N PRO A 240 12.67 -6.23 17.38
CA PRO A 240 13.43 -5.30 16.53
C PRO A 240 14.34 -5.99 15.47
N GLU A 241 14.42 -7.32 15.43
CA GLU A 241 15.36 -8.06 14.57
C GLU A 241 14.69 -8.89 13.45
N GLY A 242 13.39 -8.69 13.20
CA GLY A 242 12.60 -9.61 12.35
C GLY A 242 11.88 -8.99 11.15
N ALA A 243 12.27 -7.83 10.63
CA ALA A 243 11.59 -7.20 9.49
C ALA A 243 11.68 -8.02 8.16
N GLY A 244 12.45 -9.12 8.13
CA GLY A 244 12.56 -10.04 7.00
C GLY A 244 11.93 -11.43 7.19
N SER A 245 11.25 -11.69 8.32
CA SER A 245 10.69 -13.03 8.65
C SER A 245 9.16 -13.05 8.81
N THR A 246 8.46 -11.96 8.49
CA THR A 246 6.99 -11.91 8.43
C THR A 246 6.40 -12.74 7.27
N LEU A 247 7.27 -13.45 6.54
CA LEU A 247 7.02 -14.20 5.32
C LEU A 247 6.72 -15.71 5.52
N ALA A 248 6.85 -16.28 6.72
CA ALA A 248 6.80 -17.74 6.84
C ALA A 248 5.42 -18.35 7.14
N ILE A 249 4.49 -17.66 7.81
CA ILE A 249 3.27 -18.35 8.34
C ILE A 249 2.29 -18.76 7.22
N PHE A 250 2.27 -18.08 6.07
CA PHE A 250 1.34 -18.39 4.97
C PHE A 250 1.96 -19.20 3.82
N ASP A 251 3.27 -19.06 3.54
CA ASP A 251 3.98 -20.03 2.69
C ASP A 251 4.06 -21.42 3.38
N ASP A 252 4.09 -21.45 4.72
CA ASP A 252 3.87 -22.66 5.49
C ASP A 252 2.40 -23.02 5.71
N ALA A 253 1.39 -22.17 5.46
CA ALA A 253 -0.01 -22.59 5.57
C ALA A 253 -0.40 -23.52 4.39
N VAL A 254 0.16 -23.27 3.21
CA VAL A 254 0.05 -24.17 2.05
C VAL A 254 0.89 -25.44 2.27
N SER A 255 2.04 -25.35 2.93
CA SER A 255 2.84 -26.52 3.33
C SER A 255 2.23 -27.29 4.53
N ALA A 256 1.52 -26.62 5.43
CA ALA A 256 0.78 -27.16 6.58
C ALA A 256 -0.57 -27.75 6.16
N SER A 257 -1.14 -27.31 5.03
CA SER A 257 -2.26 -28.01 4.37
C SER A 257 -1.87 -29.41 3.89
N ARG A 258 -0.56 -29.67 3.69
CA ARG A 258 0.01 -31.00 3.40
C ARG A 258 0.53 -31.73 4.65
N ALA A 259 0.65 -31.04 5.78
CA ALA A 259 0.83 -31.72 7.05
C ALA A 259 -0.49 -32.41 7.39
N ARG A 260 -0.45 -33.75 7.47
CA ARG A 260 -1.57 -34.54 7.95
C ARG A 260 -2.11 -33.89 9.22
N PRO A 261 -3.44 -33.83 9.43
CA PRO A 261 -3.95 -33.54 10.76
C PRO A 261 -3.21 -34.48 11.71
N ALA A 262 -2.51 -33.91 12.68
CA ALA A 262 -2.07 -34.72 13.80
C ALA A 262 -3.34 -35.44 14.27
N PRO A 263 -3.32 -36.79 14.36
CA PRO A 263 -4.51 -37.52 14.79
C PRO A 263 -4.98 -36.84 16.07
N GLU A 264 -6.30 -36.60 16.17
CA GLU A 264 -6.93 -36.17 17.41
C GLU A 264 -6.33 -37.03 18.52
N SER A 265 -5.35 -36.49 19.22
CA SER A 265 -4.62 -37.25 20.20
C SER A 265 -5.64 -37.50 21.28
N GLU A 266 -5.76 -38.76 21.68
CA GLU A 266 -6.50 -39.26 22.84
C GLU A 266 -6.09 -38.55 24.17
N ASP A 267 -5.30 -37.48 24.09
CA ASP A 267 -4.83 -36.58 25.14
C ASP A 267 -5.86 -35.50 25.52
N ASP A 268 -6.86 -35.19 24.68
CA ASP A 268 -8.01 -34.36 25.11
C ASP A 268 -8.84 -35.10 26.19
N ASP A 269 -8.80 -36.44 26.17
CA ASP A 269 -9.36 -37.32 27.21
C ASP A 269 -8.43 -37.49 28.44
N GLN A 270 -7.15 -37.08 28.36
CA GLN A 270 -6.24 -37.10 29.51
C GLN A 270 -6.43 -35.90 30.46
N LEU A 271 -7.13 -34.85 30.03
CA LEU A 271 -7.58 -33.74 30.89
C LEU A 271 -8.70 -34.14 31.88
N GLN A 272 -9.28 -35.34 31.75
CA GLN A 272 -10.37 -35.82 32.60
C GLN A 272 -9.94 -36.71 33.76
N ARG A 273 -8.66 -37.07 33.89
CA ARG A 273 -8.25 -38.09 34.87
C ARG A 273 -7.28 -37.54 35.93
N LEU A 274 -7.86 -37.31 37.11
CA LEU A 274 -7.25 -37.29 38.44
C LEU A 274 -6.32 -36.12 38.73
N ASP A 275 -6.89 -35.02 39.22
CA ASP A 275 -6.32 -34.12 40.25
C ASP A 275 -7.47 -33.21 40.73
N SER A 276 -7.45 -32.74 41.99
CA SER A 276 -8.52 -31.96 42.61
C SER A 276 -9.06 -30.84 41.68
N ASP A 277 -10.38 -30.79 41.47
CA ASP A 277 -11.10 -29.72 40.72
C ASP A 277 -11.00 -28.33 41.38
N ASP A 278 -10.20 -28.18 42.43
CA ASP A 278 -10.10 -26.95 43.20
C ASP A 278 -8.99 -26.03 42.63
N PRO A 279 -9.33 -24.85 42.07
CA PRO A 279 -8.35 -23.88 41.57
C PRO A 279 -7.43 -23.32 42.68
N TYR A 280 -7.79 -23.49 43.95
CA TYR A 280 -6.97 -23.09 45.10
C TYR A 280 -5.94 -24.15 45.49
N ALA A 281 -6.09 -25.39 45.02
CA ALA A 281 -5.23 -26.51 45.37
C ALA A 281 -4.33 -26.97 44.20
N SER A 282 -4.81 -26.86 42.96
CA SER A 282 -4.09 -27.34 41.77
C SER A 282 -3.78 -26.22 40.76
N PRO A 283 -2.50 -26.04 40.35
CA PRO A 283 -2.13 -25.09 39.29
C PRO A 283 -2.79 -25.37 37.94
N ARG A 284 -3.13 -26.63 37.64
CA ARG A 284 -3.83 -27.01 36.40
C ARG A 284 -5.30 -26.64 36.44
N ALA A 285 -5.96 -26.84 37.58
CA ALA A 285 -7.34 -26.38 37.79
C ALA A 285 -7.42 -24.85 37.73
N LEU A 286 -6.43 -24.15 38.31
CA LEU A 286 -6.29 -22.70 38.20
C LEU A 286 -6.12 -22.23 36.75
N LEU A 287 -5.26 -22.90 35.96
CA LEU A 287 -5.08 -22.59 34.54
C LEU A 287 -6.38 -22.75 33.76
N ARG A 288 -7.09 -23.87 33.93
CA ARG A 288 -8.37 -24.14 33.26
C ARG A 288 -9.42 -23.08 33.57
N GLU A 289 -9.66 -22.81 34.85
CA GLU A 289 -10.63 -21.78 35.26
C GLU A 289 -10.20 -20.37 34.84
N SER A 290 -8.89 -20.09 34.73
CA SER A 290 -8.38 -18.81 34.22
C SER A 290 -8.64 -18.66 32.72
N ILE A 291 -8.45 -19.72 31.92
CA ILE A 291 -8.81 -19.74 30.49
C ILE A 291 -10.31 -19.48 30.31
N ASP A 292 -11.14 -20.09 31.16
CA ASP A 292 -12.61 -19.97 31.10
C ASP A 292 -13.09 -18.54 31.40
N GLN A 293 -12.31 -17.76 32.14
CA GLN A 293 -12.63 -16.36 32.48
C GLN A 293 -12.29 -15.37 31.36
N VAL A 294 -11.34 -15.68 30.47
CA VAL A 294 -10.87 -14.71 29.46
C VAL A 294 -12.00 -14.28 28.53
N GLY A 295 -12.84 -15.22 28.08
CA GLY A 295 -13.98 -14.93 27.19
C GLY A 295 -15.02 -14.00 27.83
N PRO A 296 -15.59 -14.33 29.00
CA PRO A 296 -16.50 -13.45 29.74
C PRO A 296 -15.90 -12.09 30.05
N LEU A 297 -14.63 -12.04 30.45
CA LEU A 297 -13.94 -10.80 30.75
C LEU A 297 -13.77 -9.91 29.49
N ALA A 298 -13.47 -10.53 28.34
CA ALA A 298 -13.34 -9.83 27.06
C ALA A 298 -14.69 -9.22 26.67
N ASN A 299 -15.76 -10.02 26.78
CA ASN A 299 -17.12 -9.53 26.54
C ASN A 299 -17.46 -8.33 27.42
N LEU A 300 -17.24 -8.43 28.74
CA LEU A 300 -17.51 -7.32 29.67
C LEU A 300 -16.72 -6.06 29.34
N CYS A 301 -15.43 -6.21 28.99
CA CYS A 301 -14.60 -5.11 28.56
C CYS A 301 -15.19 -4.41 27.33
N PHE A 302 -15.52 -5.17 26.29
CA PHE A 302 -16.08 -4.63 25.05
C PHE A 302 -17.44 -3.93 25.29
N ARG A 303 -18.33 -4.51 26.11
CA ARG A 303 -19.59 -3.86 26.49
C ARG A 303 -19.39 -2.52 27.18
N VAL A 304 -18.47 -2.45 28.15
CA VAL A 304 -18.19 -1.21 28.88
C VAL A 304 -17.63 -0.14 27.94
N PHE A 305 -16.79 -0.53 26.98
CA PHE A 305 -16.31 0.38 25.94
C PHE A 305 -17.44 0.89 25.05
N VAL A 306 -18.27 0.00 24.50
CA VAL A 306 -19.39 0.38 23.62
C VAL A 306 -20.39 1.30 24.34
N ASP A 307 -20.80 0.95 25.57
CA ASP A 307 -21.68 1.79 26.39
C ASP A 307 -21.07 3.19 26.65
N ARG A 308 -19.74 3.28 26.73
CA ARG A 308 -19.03 4.53 26.99
C ARG A 308 -18.81 5.38 25.76
N ILE A 309 -18.46 4.77 24.63
CA ILE A 309 -18.36 5.45 23.34
C ILE A 309 -19.71 6.06 22.98
N ALA A 310 -20.80 5.26 23.02
CA ALA A 310 -22.15 5.71 22.69
C ALA A 310 -22.62 6.92 23.52
N ARG A 311 -22.21 7.01 24.80
CA ARG A 311 -22.50 8.18 25.64
C ARG A 311 -21.64 9.37 25.26
N LEU A 312 -20.33 9.18 25.10
CA LEU A 312 -19.42 10.25 24.75
C LEU A 312 -19.77 10.84 23.39
N ASP A 313 -20.27 10.06 22.44
CA ASP A 313 -20.76 10.57 21.16
C ASP A 313 -21.86 11.63 21.33
N THR A 314 -22.73 11.47 22.34
CA THR A 314 -23.79 12.45 22.64
C THR A 314 -23.31 13.70 23.39
N SER A 315 -22.22 13.59 24.16
CA SER A 315 -21.77 14.65 25.09
C SER A 315 -20.51 15.36 24.63
N ASN A 316 -19.50 14.60 24.17
CA ASN A 316 -18.21 15.08 23.69
C ASN A 316 -17.63 14.12 22.61
N PRO A 317 -17.89 14.39 21.32
CA PRO A 317 -17.49 13.49 20.23
C PRO A 317 -15.96 13.35 20.09
N SER A 318 -15.18 14.38 20.44
CA SER A 318 -13.71 14.32 20.38
C SER A 318 -13.14 13.27 21.34
N SER A 319 -13.68 13.19 22.56
CA SER A 319 -13.28 12.18 23.54
C SER A 319 -13.76 10.78 23.17
N ALA A 320 -14.89 10.69 22.46
CA ALA A 320 -15.40 9.42 21.94
C ALA A 320 -14.47 8.85 20.86
N GLN A 321 -13.96 9.68 19.95
CA GLN A 321 -13.02 9.26 18.92
C GLN A 321 -11.70 8.70 19.51
N VAL A 322 -11.14 9.37 20.51
CA VAL A 322 -9.93 8.89 21.22
C VAL A 322 -10.20 7.55 21.92
N LEU A 323 -11.37 7.40 22.54
CA LEU A 323 -11.76 6.15 23.18
C LEU A 323 -12.01 5.04 22.15
N SER A 324 -12.54 5.35 20.97
CA SER A 324 -12.74 4.39 19.87
C SER A 324 -11.41 3.85 19.36
N GLN A 325 -10.42 4.71 19.12
CA GLN A 325 -9.08 4.28 18.71
C GLN A 325 -8.45 3.34 19.75
N ARG A 326 -8.58 3.67 21.04
CA ARG A 326 -8.12 2.80 22.13
C ARG A 326 -8.89 1.48 22.17
N TYR A 327 -10.19 1.52 21.93
CA TYR A 327 -11.04 0.33 21.87
C TYR A 327 -10.64 -0.61 20.74
N ASP A 328 -10.38 -0.10 19.53
CA ASP A 328 -9.99 -0.91 18.38
C ASP A 328 -8.67 -1.67 18.66
N ALA A 329 -7.66 -0.98 19.20
CA ALA A 329 -6.39 -1.60 19.55
C ALA A 329 -6.54 -2.70 20.63
N VAL A 330 -7.34 -2.45 21.65
CA VAL A 330 -7.62 -3.40 22.75
C VAL A 330 -8.43 -4.59 22.24
N ARG A 331 -9.43 -4.36 21.38
CA ARG A 331 -10.34 -5.37 20.84
C ARG A 331 -9.59 -6.38 19.98
N THR A 332 -8.84 -5.92 18.98
CA THR A 332 -8.09 -6.80 18.08
C THR A 332 -7.10 -7.68 18.85
N ARG A 333 -6.34 -7.08 19.78
CA ARG A 333 -5.38 -7.83 20.60
C ARG A 333 -6.05 -8.93 21.40
N HIS A 334 -7.12 -8.63 22.13
CA HIS A 334 -7.75 -9.60 23.02
C HIS A 334 -8.57 -10.67 22.29
N LEU A 335 -9.16 -10.36 21.13
CA LEU A 335 -9.81 -11.36 20.28
C LEU A 335 -8.80 -12.41 19.79
N LEU A 336 -7.62 -11.96 19.33
CA LEU A 336 -6.57 -12.86 18.86
C LEU A 336 -5.96 -13.71 20.00
N CYS A 337 -5.88 -13.18 21.22
CA CYS A 337 -5.43 -13.95 22.40
C CYS A 337 -6.30 -15.18 22.72
N LEU A 338 -7.56 -15.22 22.31
CA LEU A 338 -8.46 -16.35 22.59
C LEU A 338 -8.16 -17.58 21.74
N VAL A 339 -7.56 -17.41 20.56
CA VAL A 339 -7.23 -18.50 19.64
C VAL A 339 -6.17 -19.46 20.21
N PRO A 340 -4.98 -19.01 20.67
CA PRO A 340 -3.99 -19.92 21.23
C PRO A 340 -4.45 -20.59 22.53
N LEU A 341 -5.44 -20.02 23.24
CA LEU A 341 -6.06 -20.61 24.43
C LEU A 341 -7.12 -21.68 24.11
N GLY A 342 -7.32 -22.05 22.84
CA GLY A 342 -8.34 -23.03 22.44
C GLY A 342 -9.78 -22.51 22.51
N ARG A 343 -9.98 -21.18 22.58
CA ARG A 343 -11.29 -20.52 22.68
C ARG A 343 -11.68 -19.79 21.40
N ALA A 344 -11.27 -20.31 20.23
CA ALA A 344 -11.60 -19.74 18.92
C ALA A 344 -13.11 -19.51 18.69
N PRO A 345 -14.04 -20.42 19.06
CA PRO A 345 -15.48 -20.17 18.90
C PRO A 345 -15.98 -18.95 19.70
N ALA A 346 -15.38 -18.67 20.86
CA ALA A 346 -15.70 -17.46 21.62
C ALA A 346 -15.16 -16.21 20.92
N ALA A 347 -13.98 -16.28 20.30
CA ALA A 347 -13.41 -15.18 19.53
C ALA A 347 -14.29 -14.81 18.32
N PHE A 348 -14.73 -15.79 17.52
CA PHE A 348 -15.64 -15.56 16.40
C PHE A 348 -16.97 -14.94 16.85
N ARG A 349 -17.61 -15.50 17.89
CA ARG A 349 -18.86 -14.94 18.43
C ARG A 349 -18.71 -13.49 18.88
N LEU A 350 -17.64 -13.16 19.60
CA LEU A 350 -17.41 -11.79 20.06
C LEU A 350 -17.11 -10.85 18.87
N ALA A 351 -16.29 -11.28 17.93
CA ALA A 351 -15.98 -10.47 16.75
C ALA A 351 -17.24 -10.21 15.89
N GLU A 352 -18.15 -11.18 15.77
CA GLU A 352 -19.46 -10.99 15.14
C GLU A 352 -20.39 -10.07 15.92
N GLU A 353 -20.50 -10.26 17.24
CA GLU A 353 -21.37 -9.46 18.12
C GLU A 353 -20.99 -7.98 18.09
N TYR A 354 -19.68 -7.69 18.10
CA TYR A 354 -19.14 -6.33 18.05
C TYR A 354 -18.81 -5.83 16.64
N ARG A 355 -19.16 -6.59 15.60
CA ARG A 355 -18.91 -6.30 14.17
C ARG A 355 -17.46 -5.87 13.87
N ASP A 356 -16.48 -6.58 14.43
CA ASP A 356 -15.07 -6.37 14.12
C ASP A 356 -14.63 -7.20 12.91
N LEU A 357 -14.92 -6.68 11.72
CA LEU A 357 -14.65 -7.36 10.45
C LEU A 357 -13.14 -7.59 10.23
N ALA A 358 -12.29 -6.63 10.62
CA ALA A 358 -10.83 -6.75 10.46
C ALA A 358 -10.25 -7.87 11.33
N SER A 359 -10.72 -8.00 12.58
CA SER A 359 -10.34 -9.12 13.43
C SER A 359 -10.95 -10.44 12.93
N LEU A 360 -12.17 -10.45 12.39
CA LEU A 360 -12.77 -11.65 11.79
C LEU A 360 -11.92 -12.20 10.65
N VAL A 361 -11.51 -11.36 9.69
CA VAL A 361 -10.60 -11.76 8.61
C VAL A 361 -9.34 -12.39 9.17
N THR A 362 -8.72 -11.76 10.17
CA THR A 362 -7.51 -12.29 10.81
C THR A 362 -7.77 -13.63 11.51
N LEU A 363 -8.90 -13.77 12.21
CA LEU A 363 -9.29 -14.98 12.92
C LEU A 363 -9.52 -16.16 11.99
N VAL A 364 -10.12 -15.94 10.82
CA VAL A 364 -10.38 -17.00 9.81
C VAL A 364 -9.08 -17.73 9.45
N PHE A 365 -7.99 -16.99 9.27
CA PHE A 365 -6.72 -17.62 8.89
C PHE A 365 -5.88 -18.12 10.06
N VAL A 366 -6.06 -17.56 11.27
CA VAL A 366 -5.27 -17.96 12.46
C VAL A 366 -5.90 -19.14 13.21
N ALA A 367 -7.22 -19.30 13.15
CA ALA A 367 -7.93 -20.32 13.95
C ALA A 367 -8.02 -21.69 13.26
N ASP A 368 -8.30 -21.73 11.96
CA ASP A 368 -8.42 -22.97 11.19
C ASP A 368 -8.28 -22.71 9.69
N SER A 369 -7.10 -23.00 9.14
CA SER A 369 -6.81 -22.83 7.72
C SER A 369 -7.60 -23.80 6.83
N ALA A 370 -8.06 -24.94 7.35
CA ALA A 370 -8.79 -25.95 6.56
C ALA A 370 -10.23 -25.52 6.27
N SER A 371 -10.87 -24.81 7.21
CA SER A 371 -12.22 -24.25 7.05
C SER A 371 -12.25 -22.78 6.65
N ALA A 372 -11.08 -22.18 6.37
CA ALA A 372 -10.97 -20.76 6.02
C ALA A 372 -11.86 -20.37 4.83
N ALA A 373 -11.86 -21.18 3.76
CA ALA A 373 -12.68 -20.92 2.58
C ALA A 373 -14.20 -20.91 2.88
N SER A 374 -14.67 -21.83 3.74
CA SER A 374 -16.08 -21.85 4.16
C SER A 374 -16.45 -20.64 5.02
N HIS A 375 -15.57 -20.22 5.94
CA HIS A 375 -15.80 -19.04 6.76
C HIS A 375 -15.80 -17.76 5.93
N LEU A 376 -14.88 -17.62 4.97
CA LEU A 376 -14.86 -16.48 4.06
C LEU A 376 -16.17 -16.39 3.27
N ARG A 377 -16.64 -17.50 2.68
CA ARG A 377 -17.94 -17.52 1.97
C ARG A 377 -19.10 -17.10 2.88
N HIS A 378 -19.18 -17.68 4.08
CA HIS A 378 -20.24 -17.33 5.04
C HIS A 378 -20.24 -15.83 5.40
N TYR A 379 -19.07 -15.25 5.64
CA TYR A 379 -18.97 -13.84 6.02
C TYR A 379 -19.14 -12.88 4.84
N VAL A 380 -18.72 -13.27 3.65
CA VAL A 380 -19.03 -12.54 2.40
C VAL A 380 -20.54 -12.51 2.17
N GLU A 381 -21.25 -13.64 2.32
CA GLU A 381 -22.71 -13.69 2.18
C GLU A 381 -23.45 -12.87 3.26
N ARG A 382 -22.92 -12.85 4.50
CA ARG A 382 -23.57 -12.20 5.65
C ARG A 382 -23.32 -10.69 5.73
N PHE A 383 -22.10 -10.25 5.46
CA PHE A 383 -21.66 -8.85 5.62
C PHE A 383 -21.44 -8.12 4.28
N GLY A 384 -21.37 -8.85 3.16
CA GLY A 384 -21.25 -8.28 1.83
C GLY A 384 -19.96 -7.48 1.61
N LYS A 385 -20.09 -6.36 0.90
CA LYS A 385 -18.97 -5.52 0.45
C LYS A 385 -18.10 -5.00 1.59
N GLU A 386 -18.68 -4.62 2.74
CA GLU A 386 -17.90 -4.12 3.89
C GLU A 386 -16.85 -5.14 4.37
N PHE A 387 -17.20 -6.43 4.35
CA PHE A 387 -16.25 -7.48 4.70
C PHE A 387 -15.23 -7.70 3.58
N ALA A 388 -15.66 -7.67 2.31
CA ALA A 388 -14.77 -7.80 1.16
C ALA A 388 -13.68 -6.70 1.16
N ASP A 389 -14.03 -5.44 1.40
CA ASP A 389 -13.06 -4.33 1.47
C ASP A 389 -12.02 -4.57 2.57
N THR A 390 -12.44 -5.05 3.75
CA THR A 390 -11.50 -5.38 4.83
C THR A 390 -10.60 -6.57 4.52
N LEU A 391 -11.11 -7.55 3.75
CA LEU A 391 -10.35 -8.71 3.27
C LEU A 391 -9.32 -8.29 2.22
N LEU A 392 -9.69 -7.41 1.29
CA LEU A 392 -8.78 -6.86 0.28
C LEU A 392 -7.68 -6.02 0.92
N ALA A 393 -8.02 -5.13 1.85
CA ALA A 393 -7.06 -4.35 2.64
C ALA A 393 -6.14 -5.24 3.50
N PHE A 394 -6.56 -6.45 3.84
CA PHE A 394 -5.74 -7.43 4.54
C PHE A 394 -4.73 -8.12 3.60
N TYR A 395 -5.12 -8.47 2.38
CA TYR A 395 -4.21 -8.99 1.37
C TYR A 395 -3.19 -7.94 0.91
N GLU A 396 -3.61 -6.68 0.75
CA GLU A 396 -2.76 -5.54 0.40
C GLU A 396 -1.65 -5.32 1.43
N ARG A 397 -2.00 -5.22 2.73
CA ARG A 397 -1.03 -5.07 3.83
C ARG A 397 0.02 -6.19 3.88
N ARG A 398 -0.26 -7.34 3.27
CA ARG A 398 0.60 -8.53 3.26
C ARG A 398 1.30 -8.75 1.93
N SER A 399 1.09 -7.90 0.93
CA SER A 399 1.60 -8.10 -0.44
C SER A 399 1.22 -9.45 -1.06
N ALA A 400 0.13 -10.08 -0.61
CA ALA A 400 -0.29 -11.41 -1.03
C ALA A 400 -1.23 -11.34 -2.26
N TRP A 401 -0.77 -10.64 -3.30
CA TRP A 401 -1.55 -10.29 -4.48
C TRP A 401 -1.97 -11.50 -5.31
N ALA A 402 -1.13 -12.53 -5.38
CA ALA A 402 -1.44 -13.76 -6.13
C ALA A 402 -2.73 -14.41 -5.62
N SER A 403 -2.86 -14.59 -4.31
CA SER A 403 -4.06 -15.20 -3.72
C SER A 403 -5.33 -14.38 -3.99
N LEU A 404 -5.20 -13.06 -4.01
CA LEU A 404 -6.30 -12.14 -4.29
C LEU A 404 -6.74 -12.22 -5.76
N LEU A 405 -5.81 -12.26 -6.71
CA LEU A 405 -6.11 -12.27 -8.14
C LEU A 405 -6.67 -13.61 -8.65
N TYR A 406 -6.29 -14.74 -8.03
CA TYR A 406 -6.73 -16.08 -8.44
C TYR A 406 -8.07 -16.55 -7.85
N THR A 407 -8.76 -15.72 -7.05
CA THR A 407 -10.05 -16.10 -6.42
C THR A 407 -11.13 -16.27 -7.50
N GLN A 408 -11.88 -17.38 -7.51
CA GLN A 408 -12.93 -17.63 -8.51
C GLN A 408 -14.32 -17.36 -7.92
N ASP A 409 -14.78 -16.10 -7.96
CA ASP A 409 -16.14 -15.70 -7.55
C ASP A 409 -16.54 -14.40 -8.28
N GLU A 410 -17.60 -14.46 -9.08
CA GLU A 410 -18.06 -13.38 -9.96
C GLU A 410 -18.47 -12.11 -9.19
N PHE A 411 -19.08 -12.25 -8.00
CA PHE A 411 -19.43 -11.10 -7.16
C PHE A 411 -18.19 -10.45 -6.56
N PHE A 412 -17.25 -11.29 -6.09
CA PHE A 412 -16.01 -10.84 -5.51
C PHE A 412 -15.11 -10.12 -6.54
N ASP A 413 -15.06 -10.63 -7.76
CA ASP A 413 -14.30 -10.05 -8.87
C ASP A 413 -14.78 -8.63 -9.22
N SER A 414 -16.09 -8.36 -9.14
CA SER A 414 -16.63 -7.01 -9.34
C SER A 414 -16.17 -6.02 -8.25
N TRP A 415 -16.19 -6.44 -6.98
CA TRP A 415 -15.73 -5.61 -5.86
C TRP A 415 -14.22 -5.43 -5.86
N LEU A 416 -13.49 -6.47 -6.27
CA LEU A 416 -12.04 -6.41 -6.43
C LEU A 416 -11.64 -5.40 -7.51
N LYS A 417 -12.35 -5.36 -8.64
CA LYS A 417 -12.14 -4.35 -9.68
C LYS A 417 -12.30 -2.93 -9.13
N GLU A 418 -13.43 -2.66 -8.48
CA GLU A 418 -13.72 -1.36 -7.88
C GLU A 418 -12.65 -0.95 -6.85
N TYR A 419 -12.21 -1.89 -6.01
CA TYR A 419 -11.15 -1.66 -5.03
C TYR A 419 -9.80 -1.32 -5.69
N ILE A 420 -9.39 -2.08 -6.72
CA ILE A 420 -8.15 -1.83 -7.46
C ILE A 420 -8.20 -0.45 -8.11
N ASP A 421 -9.31 -0.10 -8.78
CA ASP A 421 -9.45 1.16 -9.49
C ASP A 421 -9.44 2.36 -8.52
N CYS A 422 -10.14 2.27 -7.37
CA CYS A 422 -10.07 3.28 -6.32
C CYS A 422 -8.65 3.44 -5.76
N ARG A 423 -7.92 2.34 -5.52
CA ARG A 423 -6.55 2.39 -5.01
C ARG A 423 -5.55 2.97 -6.00
N ILE A 424 -5.70 2.67 -7.29
CA ILE A 424 -4.87 3.27 -8.34
C ILE A 424 -5.18 4.76 -8.50
N ALA A 425 -6.43 5.18 -8.27
CA ALA A 425 -6.78 6.61 -8.26
C ALA A 425 -6.17 7.35 -7.06
N ASP A 426 -6.12 6.71 -5.88
CA ASP A 426 -5.51 7.27 -4.67
C ASP A 426 -3.97 7.30 -4.73
N ASP A 427 -3.35 6.20 -5.18
CA ASP A 427 -1.89 6.04 -5.35
C ASP A 427 -1.55 5.52 -6.75
N PRO A 428 -1.43 6.45 -7.74
CA PRO A 428 -1.06 6.14 -9.11
C PRO A 428 0.19 5.30 -9.32
N HIS A 429 1.19 5.48 -8.47
CA HIS A 429 2.51 4.86 -8.59
C HIS A 429 2.69 3.71 -7.58
N GLY A 430 1.61 3.30 -6.93
CA GLY A 430 1.61 2.20 -5.96
C GLY A 430 1.80 0.82 -6.61
N PRO A 431 2.01 -0.24 -5.81
CA PRO A 431 2.23 -1.59 -6.32
C PRO A 431 1.04 -2.13 -7.12
N LEU A 432 -0.18 -1.66 -6.85
CA LEU A 432 -1.39 -2.07 -7.56
C LEU A 432 -1.42 -1.58 -9.01
N SER A 433 -0.78 -0.47 -9.35
CA SER A 433 -0.72 -0.01 -10.75
C SER A 433 0.12 -0.97 -11.63
N GLN A 434 1.12 -1.63 -11.04
CA GLN A 434 1.98 -2.60 -11.74
C GLN A 434 1.33 -3.98 -11.96
N VAL A 435 0.33 -4.34 -11.16
CA VAL A 435 -0.22 -5.71 -11.11
C VAL A 435 -1.72 -5.77 -11.41
N GLY A 436 -2.44 -4.64 -11.31
CA GLY A 436 -3.90 -4.56 -11.45
C GLY A 436 -4.42 -5.04 -12.82
N TRP A 437 -3.64 -4.91 -13.88
CA TRP A 437 -3.97 -5.40 -15.22
C TRP A 437 -4.21 -6.92 -15.28
N ILE A 438 -3.62 -7.70 -14.37
CA ILE A 438 -3.81 -9.16 -14.33
C ILE A 438 -5.28 -9.50 -14.04
N HIS A 439 -5.91 -8.72 -13.17
CA HIS A 439 -7.33 -8.88 -12.86
C HIS A 439 -8.18 -8.60 -14.10
N ASP A 440 -7.88 -7.52 -14.82
CA ASP A 440 -8.65 -7.12 -16.01
C ASP A 440 -8.53 -8.15 -17.14
N VAL A 441 -7.33 -8.72 -17.34
CA VAL A 441 -7.13 -9.86 -18.27
C VAL A 441 -7.96 -11.07 -17.88
N LYS A 442 -8.04 -11.39 -16.58
CA LYS A 442 -8.89 -12.48 -16.06
C LYS A 442 -10.37 -12.20 -16.32
N MET A 443 -10.81 -10.95 -16.22
CA MET A 443 -12.17 -10.51 -16.51
C MET A 443 -12.47 -10.38 -18.02
N ALA A 444 -11.50 -10.66 -18.90
CA ALA A 444 -11.57 -10.39 -20.33
C ALA A 444 -11.87 -8.92 -20.67
N ASP A 445 -11.54 -7.99 -19.76
CA ASP A 445 -11.57 -6.54 -20.01
C ASP A 445 -10.20 -6.09 -20.53
N PHE A 446 -9.96 -6.37 -21.81
CA PHE A 446 -8.68 -6.08 -22.44
C PHE A 446 -8.44 -4.57 -22.61
N GLY A 447 -9.49 -3.75 -22.67
CA GLY A 447 -9.38 -2.30 -22.75
C GLY A 447 -8.80 -1.68 -21.47
N ALA A 448 -9.35 -2.05 -20.31
CA ALA A 448 -8.81 -1.62 -19.02
C ALA A 448 -7.40 -2.17 -18.77
N ALA A 449 -7.16 -3.44 -19.15
CA ALA A 449 -5.83 -4.05 -19.05
C ALA A 449 -4.78 -3.30 -19.87
N ALA A 450 -5.11 -2.94 -21.12
CA ALA A 450 -4.22 -2.18 -22.00
C ALA A 450 -3.89 -0.79 -21.42
N ALA A 451 -4.89 -0.06 -20.90
CA ALA A 451 -4.66 1.23 -20.28
C ALA A 451 -3.72 1.13 -19.05
N LYS A 452 -3.96 0.16 -18.15
CA LYS A 452 -3.13 -0.06 -16.96
C LYS A 452 -1.71 -0.52 -17.33
N LEU A 453 -1.56 -1.42 -18.31
CA LEU A 453 -0.25 -1.87 -18.79
C LEU A 453 0.54 -0.76 -19.46
N THR A 454 -0.12 0.11 -20.23
CA THR A 454 0.52 1.28 -20.85
C THR A 454 1.09 2.21 -19.78
N ARG A 455 0.28 2.52 -18.75
CA ARG A 455 0.73 3.32 -17.61
C ARG A 455 1.88 2.66 -16.86
N ALA A 456 1.75 1.38 -16.51
CA ALA A 456 2.78 0.64 -15.80
C ALA A 456 4.10 0.58 -16.60
N GLY A 457 4.00 0.47 -17.94
CA GLY A 457 5.16 0.51 -18.83
C GLY A 457 5.83 1.88 -18.86
N CYS A 458 5.07 2.97 -18.89
CA CYS A 458 5.60 4.34 -18.80
C CYS A 458 6.26 4.61 -17.43
N ASP A 459 5.73 4.06 -16.34
CA ASP A 459 6.23 4.26 -14.98
C ASP A 459 7.41 3.31 -14.62
N ALA A 460 7.79 2.39 -15.51
CA ALA A 460 8.80 1.38 -15.22
C ALA A 460 10.24 1.93 -15.23
N GLU A 461 11.00 1.67 -14.16
CA GLU A 461 12.40 2.12 -14.02
C GLU A 461 13.41 1.34 -14.87
N GLU A 462 13.01 0.17 -15.38
CA GLU A 462 13.85 -0.70 -16.20
C GLU A 462 13.32 -0.78 -17.63
N VAL A 463 14.20 -0.61 -18.63
CA VAL A 463 13.83 -0.63 -20.06
C VAL A 463 13.18 -1.95 -20.45
N ASN A 464 13.69 -3.06 -19.93
CA ASN A 464 13.14 -4.39 -20.21
C ASN A 464 11.73 -4.54 -19.62
N GLN A 465 11.51 -4.05 -18.39
CA GLN A 465 10.20 -4.06 -17.76
C GLN A 465 9.21 -3.18 -18.55
N ALA A 466 9.59 -1.94 -18.87
CA ALA A 466 8.82 -1.03 -19.69
C ALA A 466 8.41 -1.69 -21.02
N ARG A 467 9.39 -2.25 -21.74
CA ARG A 467 9.17 -2.97 -23.00
C ARG A 467 8.19 -4.14 -22.84
N THR A 468 8.33 -4.96 -21.79
CA THR A 468 7.41 -6.08 -21.56
C THR A 468 5.98 -5.60 -21.32
N MET A 469 5.79 -4.60 -20.47
CA MET A 469 4.47 -4.07 -20.15
C MET A 469 3.82 -3.40 -21.37
N LEU A 470 4.56 -2.59 -22.12
CA LEU A 470 4.08 -1.97 -23.36
C LEU A 470 3.76 -3.02 -24.44
N SER A 471 4.59 -4.06 -24.58
CA SER A 471 4.32 -5.15 -25.53
C SER A 471 3.09 -5.97 -25.16
N LEU A 472 2.86 -6.23 -23.86
CA LEU A 472 1.64 -6.86 -23.37
C LEU A 472 0.43 -5.96 -23.57
N SER A 473 0.59 -4.64 -23.38
CA SER A 473 -0.46 -3.66 -23.69
C SER A 473 -0.83 -3.69 -25.16
N LYS A 474 0.15 -3.76 -26.08
CA LYS A 474 -0.10 -3.90 -27.52
C LYS A 474 -0.94 -5.15 -27.83
N LEU A 475 -0.61 -6.27 -27.21
CA LEU A 475 -1.38 -7.51 -27.36
C LEU A 475 -2.80 -7.39 -26.80
N ALA A 476 -2.98 -6.68 -25.68
CA ALA A 476 -4.31 -6.40 -25.14
C ALA A 476 -5.13 -5.50 -26.06
N PHE A 477 -4.54 -4.45 -26.65
CA PHE A 477 -5.20 -3.62 -27.67
C PHE A 477 -5.62 -4.43 -28.90
N VAL A 478 -4.76 -5.30 -29.43
CA VAL A 478 -5.10 -6.18 -30.55
C VAL A 478 -6.26 -7.14 -30.18
N ALA A 479 -6.32 -7.58 -28.93
CA ALA A 479 -7.45 -8.37 -28.45
C ALA A 479 -8.76 -7.56 -28.39
N VAL A 480 -8.71 -6.26 -28.06
CA VAL A 480 -9.87 -5.35 -28.12
C VAL A 480 -10.32 -5.15 -29.57
N GLU A 481 -9.41 -4.89 -30.50
CA GLU A 481 -9.71 -4.74 -31.93
C GLU A 481 -10.35 -6.01 -32.52
N ALA A 482 -9.97 -7.19 -32.04
CA ALA A 482 -10.60 -8.44 -32.43
C ALA A 482 -12.04 -8.61 -31.87
N GLN A 483 -12.38 -7.93 -30.78
CA GLN A 483 -13.70 -7.98 -30.14
C GLN A 483 -14.65 -6.88 -30.66
N GLU A 484 -14.12 -5.70 -30.99
CA GLU A 484 -14.87 -4.53 -31.39
C GLU A 484 -14.59 -4.19 -32.86
N SER A 485 -15.64 -4.15 -33.70
CA SER A 485 -15.48 -3.93 -35.15
C SER A 485 -15.10 -2.50 -35.54
N VAL A 486 -15.16 -1.54 -34.62
CA VAL A 486 -14.82 -0.13 -34.83
C VAL A 486 -14.12 0.40 -33.58
N LEU A 487 -12.87 0.82 -33.73
CA LEU A 487 -12.11 1.50 -32.68
C LEU A 487 -12.52 2.98 -32.61
N ASP A 488 -12.63 3.52 -31.41
CA ASP A 488 -12.86 4.94 -31.18
C ASP A 488 -11.59 5.76 -31.55
N ASP A 489 -11.77 7.04 -31.91
CA ASP A 489 -10.65 7.94 -32.23
C ASP A 489 -9.68 8.04 -31.04
N THR A 490 -10.22 8.02 -29.81
CA THR A 490 -9.43 8.04 -28.57
C THR A 490 -8.56 6.79 -28.41
N MET A 491 -9.04 5.61 -28.83
CA MET A 491 -8.28 4.36 -28.77
C MET A 491 -7.20 4.33 -29.85
N THR A 492 -7.48 4.89 -31.02
CA THR A 492 -6.52 5.03 -32.11
C THR A 492 -5.34 5.92 -31.71
N GLU A 493 -5.62 7.06 -31.05
CA GLU A 493 -4.58 7.91 -30.47
C GLU A 493 -3.78 7.19 -29.37
N ALA A 494 -4.45 6.45 -28.48
CA ALA A 494 -3.79 5.71 -27.41
C ALA A 494 -2.87 4.61 -27.95
N TYR A 495 -3.29 3.93 -29.02
CA TYR A 495 -2.48 2.93 -29.72
C TYR A 495 -1.24 3.57 -30.35
N SER A 496 -1.38 4.71 -31.04
CA SER A 496 -0.23 5.45 -31.60
C SER A 496 0.78 5.82 -30.51
N ARG A 497 0.31 6.39 -29.39
CA ARG A 497 1.17 6.75 -28.24
C ARG A 497 1.91 5.54 -27.65
N LEU A 498 1.26 4.38 -27.65
CA LEU A 498 1.87 3.14 -27.20
C LEU A 498 2.97 2.67 -28.16
N GLU A 499 2.75 2.77 -29.46
CA GLU A 499 3.76 2.40 -30.46
C GLU A 499 4.99 3.30 -30.34
N ASP A 500 4.77 4.61 -30.21
CA ASP A 500 5.83 5.59 -29.97
C ASP A 500 6.65 5.23 -28.71
N ALA A 501 5.98 4.91 -27.60
CA ALA A 501 6.64 4.52 -26.35
C ALA A 501 7.45 3.21 -26.49
N LEU A 502 6.96 2.25 -27.26
CA LEU A 502 7.64 0.98 -27.52
C LEU A 502 8.90 1.21 -28.36
N GLU A 503 8.83 2.06 -29.37
CA GLU A 503 9.98 2.41 -30.20
C GLU A 503 11.05 3.16 -29.41
N LEU A 504 10.67 4.04 -28.47
CA LEU A 504 11.62 4.66 -27.54
C LEU A 504 12.38 3.59 -26.71
N CYS A 505 11.69 2.53 -26.28
CA CYS A 505 12.34 1.40 -25.60
C CYS A 505 13.29 0.65 -26.53
N GLU A 506 12.92 0.45 -27.81
CA GLU A 506 13.79 -0.15 -28.80
C GLU A 506 15.04 0.70 -29.05
N VAL A 507 14.92 2.02 -29.18
CA VAL A 507 16.08 2.92 -29.35
C VAL A 507 17.05 2.78 -28.18
N GLN A 508 16.56 2.77 -26.95
CA GLN A 508 17.39 2.56 -25.75
C GLN A 508 18.06 1.17 -25.75
N ALA A 509 17.36 0.12 -26.20
CA ALA A 509 17.92 -1.22 -26.31
C ALA A 509 19.01 -1.34 -27.38
N HIS A 510 18.82 -0.71 -28.56
CA HIS A 510 19.85 -0.63 -29.60
C HIS A 510 21.08 0.12 -29.11
N PHE A 511 20.87 1.22 -28.37
CA PHE A 511 21.95 2.02 -27.82
C PHE A 511 22.74 1.27 -26.74
N LEU A 512 22.05 0.51 -25.87
CA LEU A 512 22.68 -0.42 -24.94
C LEU A 512 23.51 -1.50 -25.66
N HIS A 513 22.96 -2.07 -26.74
CA HIS A 513 23.68 -3.07 -27.55
C HIS A 513 24.99 -2.50 -28.11
N TYR A 514 24.94 -1.27 -28.66
CA TYR A 514 26.11 -0.56 -29.17
C TYR A 514 27.22 -0.41 -28.12
N TYR A 515 26.92 0.13 -26.94
CA TYR A 515 27.95 0.26 -25.88
C TYR A 515 28.44 -1.09 -25.37
N SER A 516 27.59 -2.12 -25.38
CA SER A 516 27.99 -3.48 -25.01
C SER A 516 28.98 -4.09 -25.99
N ALA A 517 28.83 -3.81 -27.28
CA ALA A 517 29.83 -4.19 -28.29
C ALA A 517 31.13 -3.42 -28.05
N LEU A 518 31.05 -2.09 -27.89
CA LEU A 518 32.21 -1.22 -27.68
C LEU A 518 33.06 -1.65 -26.47
N LEU A 519 32.43 -1.99 -25.35
CA LEU A 519 33.11 -2.47 -24.14
C LEU A 519 33.74 -3.85 -24.30
N ARG A 520 33.10 -4.76 -25.06
CA ARG A 520 33.69 -6.07 -25.40
C ARG A 520 34.96 -5.91 -26.24
N HIS A 521 34.99 -4.95 -27.16
CA HIS A 521 36.18 -4.63 -27.93
C HIS A 521 37.31 -4.02 -27.08
N HIS A 522 37.00 -3.10 -26.17
CA HIS A 522 38.00 -2.49 -25.28
C HIS A 522 38.59 -3.49 -24.28
N SER A 523 37.77 -4.39 -23.73
CA SER A 523 38.24 -5.47 -22.85
C SER A 523 39.09 -6.51 -23.60
N ALA A 524 38.79 -6.80 -24.87
CA ALA A 524 39.59 -7.70 -25.70
C ALA A 524 40.96 -7.09 -26.09
N THR A 525 41.00 -5.81 -26.47
CA THR A 525 42.24 -5.10 -26.83
C THR A 525 43.16 -4.88 -25.62
N THR A 526 42.60 -4.55 -24.45
CA THR A 526 43.38 -4.49 -23.21
C THR A 526 43.84 -5.87 -22.74
N ALA A 527 43.06 -6.94 -22.93
CA ALA A 527 43.49 -8.31 -22.64
C ALA A 527 44.63 -8.78 -23.57
N ALA A 528 44.65 -8.37 -24.85
CA ALA A 528 45.74 -8.66 -25.78
C ALA A 528 47.04 -7.92 -25.40
N SER A 529 46.94 -6.66 -24.95
CA SER A 529 48.06 -5.85 -24.45
C SER A 529 48.57 -6.34 -23.07
N ALA A 530 47.70 -6.92 -22.24
CA ALA A 530 48.02 -7.44 -20.91
C ALA A 530 48.68 -8.85 -20.89
N SER A 531 49.06 -9.39 -22.05
CA SER A 531 49.98 -10.55 -22.11
C SER A 531 51.38 -10.23 -21.57
N ALA A 532 51.68 -8.95 -21.28
CA ALA A 532 52.80 -8.52 -20.45
C ALA A 532 52.36 -8.18 -19.00
N GLY A 533 51.88 -9.19 -18.27
CA GLY A 533 52.03 -9.24 -16.82
C GLY A 533 51.03 -8.47 -15.96
N GLN A 534 49.74 -8.80 -16.00
CA GLN A 534 48.93 -8.83 -14.78
C GLN A 534 47.66 -9.67 -14.97
N THR A 535 47.62 -10.80 -14.26
CA THR A 535 46.47 -11.71 -14.19
C THR A 535 45.33 -11.03 -13.43
N TRP A 536 44.31 -10.55 -14.14
CA TRP A 536 43.04 -10.15 -13.53
C TRP A 536 42.37 -11.40 -12.95
N ARG A 537 42.40 -11.55 -11.63
CA ARG A 537 41.56 -12.54 -10.94
C ARG A 537 40.11 -12.10 -11.07
N ARG A 538 39.26 -13.03 -11.53
CA ARG A 538 37.79 -12.97 -11.52
C ARG A 538 37.31 -12.58 -10.12
N ARG A 539 36.99 -11.29 -9.92
CA ARG A 539 36.30 -10.76 -8.74
C ARG A 539 35.19 -9.86 -9.28
N ASP A 540 33.95 -10.28 -9.09
CA ASP A 540 32.74 -9.61 -9.58
C ASP A 540 32.44 -8.33 -8.77
N ASP A 541 33.36 -7.37 -8.71
CA ASP A 541 33.15 -6.14 -7.96
C ASP A 541 32.59 -5.02 -8.87
N ALA A 542 31.53 -4.34 -8.41
CA ALA A 542 30.89 -3.21 -9.11
C ALA A 542 31.87 -2.06 -9.46
N ASN A 543 33.00 -1.97 -8.74
CA ASN A 543 34.07 -1.02 -9.02
C ASN A 543 34.89 -1.34 -10.28
N ASP A 544 35.08 -2.61 -10.62
CA ASP A 544 35.81 -3.01 -11.84
C ASP A 544 34.97 -2.71 -13.09
N ARG A 545 33.64 -2.87 -12.97
CA ARG A 545 32.68 -2.44 -14.00
C ARG A 545 32.70 -0.92 -14.19
N LYS A 546 32.76 -0.16 -13.09
CA LYS A 546 32.87 1.31 -13.13
C LYS A 546 34.19 1.79 -13.75
N ALA A 547 35.31 1.14 -13.44
CA ALA A 547 36.61 1.49 -14.01
C ALA A 547 36.70 1.16 -15.52
N ALA A 548 36.17 0.01 -15.95
CA ALA A 548 36.07 -0.35 -17.36
C ALA A 548 35.11 0.58 -18.13
N TYR A 549 34.03 0.99 -17.47
CA TYR A 549 33.07 1.98 -17.95
C TYR A 549 33.72 3.36 -18.16
N ASP A 550 34.37 3.90 -17.13
CA ASP A 550 35.06 5.18 -17.20
C ASP A 550 36.15 5.13 -18.27
N ALA A 551 36.90 4.03 -18.39
CA ALA A 551 37.91 3.85 -19.43
C ALA A 551 37.33 3.82 -20.85
N ALA A 552 36.22 3.11 -21.07
CA ALA A 552 35.59 3.03 -22.39
C ALA A 552 34.96 4.36 -22.83
N VAL A 553 34.37 5.11 -21.90
CA VAL A 553 33.77 6.43 -22.17
C VAL A 553 34.85 7.49 -22.36
N LEU A 554 35.97 7.37 -21.64
CA LEU A 554 37.17 8.20 -21.86
C LEU A 554 37.81 7.98 -23.22
N THR A 555 37.74 6.77 -23.78
CA THR A 555 38.26 6.48 -25.12
C THR A 555 37.36 6.99 -26.23
N THR A 556 36.04 6.96 -26.07
CA THR A 556 35.10 7.39 -27.13
C THR A 556 34.95 8.91 -27.25
N THR A 557 35.06 9.69 -26.17
CA THR A 557 34.75 11.15 -26.20
C THR A 557 35.84 12.05 -25.58
N PRO A 558 37.10 12.01 -26.06
CA PRO A 558 38.19 12.81 -25.48
C PRO A 558 37.94 14.32 -25.60
N GLU A 559 37.34 14.76 -26.69
CA GLU A 559 37.09 16.18 -26.98
C GLU A 559 36.04 16.79 -26.05
N LEU A 560 35.00 16.04 -25.71
CA LEU A 560 33.96 16.49 -24.78
C LEU A 560 34.54 16.71 -23.38
N ARG A 561 35.43 15.82 -22.93
CA ARG A 561 36.08 15.94 -21.62
C ARG A 561 36.91 17.23 -21.48
N HIS A 562 37.61 17.62 -22.54
CA HIS A 562 38.48 18.80 -22.51
C HIS A 562 37.72 20.10 -22.72
N SER A 563 36.66 20.05 -23.52
CA SER A 563 35.97 21.24 -24.01
C SER A 563 34.70 21.58 -23.21
N CYS A 564 34.00 20.57 -22.66
CA CYS A 564 32.78 20.68 -21.86
C CYS A 564 32.74 19.58 -20.75
N PRO A 565 33.49 19.75 -19.64
CA PRO A 565 33.70 18.71 -18.64
C PRO A 565 32.44 18.31 -17.83
N ALA A 566 31.49 19.22 -17.62
CA ALA A 566 30.24 18.92 -16.92
C ALA A 566 29.26 18.16 -17.81
N GLN A 567 29.18 18.49 -19.11
CA GLN A 567 28.42 17.71 -20.10
C GLN A 567 29.00 16.29 -20.22
N TYR A 568 30.33 16.13 -20.16
CA TYR A 568 30.96 14.81 -20.11
C TYR A 568 30.53 13.99 -18.89
N ILE A 569 30.42 14.61 -17.70
CA ILE A 569 29.94 13.93 -16.49
C ILE A 569 28.49 13.47 -16.67
N VAL A 570 27.61 14.32 -17.23
CA VAL A 570 26.21 13.95 -17.53
C VAL A 570 26.17 12.78 -18.49
N TYR A 571 26.85 12.87 -19.64
CA TYR A 571 26.96 11.77 -20.61
C TYR A 571 27.44 10.47 -19.95
N SER A 572 28.44 10.55 -19.07
CA SER A 572 28.93 9.38 -18.37
C SER A 572 27.86 8.76 -17.43
N GLU A 573 27.05 9.58 -16.78
CA GLU A 573 25.97 9.06 -15.96
C GLU A 573 24.85 8.42 -16.82
N LEU A 574 24.56 8.97 -18.00
CA LEU A 574 23.55 8.45 -18.94
C LEU A 574 23.91 7.07 -19.47
N VAL A 575 25.13 6.88 -19.98
CA VAL A 575 25.58 5.57 -20.48
C VAL A 575 25.62 4.56 -19.34
N ARG A 576 25.97 5.00 -18.11
CA ARG A 576 25.93 4.13 -16.92
C ARG A 576 24.51 3.69 -16.57
N ARG A 577 23.51 4.57 -16.68
CA ARG A 577 22.10 4.23 -16.44
C ARG A 577 21.60 3.20 -17.45
N LEU A 578 21.83 3.45 -18.75
CA LEU A 578 21.51 2.52 -19.83
C LEU A 578 22.14 1.14 -19.61
N TRP A 579 23.43 1.10 -19.22
CA TRP A 579 24.14 -0.15 -18.95
C TRP A 579 23.49 -0.99 -17.85
N ASN A 580 22.98 -0.33 -16.81
CA ASN A 580 22.28 -0.98 -15.71
C ASN A 580 20.83 -1.35 -16.07
N GLY A 581 20.43 -1.22 -17.34
CA GLY A 581 19.07 -1.46 -17.80
C GLY A 581 18.08 -0.41 -17.33
N ARG A 582 18.57 0.69 -16.72
CA ARG A 582 17.71 1.80 -16.30
C ARG A 582 17.29 2.59 -17.49
N SER A 583 16.04 2.98 -17.45
CA SER A 583 15.37 3.68 -18.50
C SER A 583 15.69 5.20 -18.40
N LEU A 584 15.95 5.84 -19.54
CA LEU A 584 16.29 7.27 -19.64
C LEU A 584 15.07 8.14 -19.96
N SER A 585 15.01 9.39 -19.46
CA SER A 585 14.03 10.36 -19.93
C SER A 585 14.28 10.70 -21.41
N VAL A 586 13.30 11.32 -22.09
CA VAL A 586 13.46 11.71 -23.49
C VAL A 586 14.61 12.71 -23.63
N GLU A 587 14.72 13.69 -22.74
CA GLU A 587 15.79 14.70 -22.77
C GLU A 587 17.17 14.08 -22.55
N ASP A 588 17.27 13.16 -21.60
CA ASP A 588 18.49 12.40 -21.30
C ASP A 588 18.87 11.48 -22.48
N LEU A 589 17.88 10.87 -23.15
CA LEU A 589 18.10 10.05 -24.35
C LEU A 589 18.59 10.89 -25.53
N LEU A 590 17.99 12.05 -25.77
CA LEU A 590 18.41 12.99 -26.82
C LEU A 590 19.84 13.48 -26.61
N ASP A 591 20.20 13.77 -25.36
CA ASP A 591 21.58 14.09 -24.99
C ASP A 591 22.52 12.93 -25.30
N ALA A 592 22.15 11.70 -24.91
CA ALA A 592 22.94 10.51 -25.16
C ALA A 592 23.18 10.27 -26.67
N LEU A 593 22.18 10.56 -27.53
CA LEU A 593 22.28 10.42 -28.98
C LEU A 593 23.07 11.53 -29.67
N THR A 594 23.06 12.75 -29.12
CA THR A 594 23.62 13.95 -29.79
C THR A 594 25.01 14.33 -29.30
N PHE A 595 25.51 13.76 -28.20
CA PHE A 595 26.87 14.01 -27.75
C PHE A 595 27.92 13.42 -28.73
N PRO A 596 29.03 14.14 -28.97
CA PRO A 596 30.03 13.75 -29.95
C PRO A 596 30.76 12.48 -29.49
N ASP A 597 30.69 11.44 -30.31
CA ASP A 597 31.32 10.14 -30.10
C ASP A 597 32.29 9.83 -31.24
N SER A 598 33.58 9.68 -30.91
CA SER A 598 34.69 9.70 -31.85
C SER A 598 35.17 8.32 -32.31
N LEU A 599 34.61 7.21 -31.84
CA LEU A 599 35.13 5.88 -32.21
C LEU A 599 34.05 4.93 -32.73
N TYR A 600 34.13 4.66 -34.03
CA TYR A 600 33.74 3.38 -34.58
C TYR A 600 34.82 2.32 -34.26
N PRO A 601 34.48 1.07 -33.92
CA PRO A 601 35.45 -0.01 -33.85
C PRO A 601 36.06 -0.24 -35.24
N VAL A 602 37.36 0.02 -35.39
CA VAL A 602 38.15 -0.04 -36.63
C VAL A 602 38.34 -1.47 -37.20
N GLU A 603 37.58 -2.48 -36.75
CA GLU A 603 37.87 -3.89 -37.09
C GLU A 603 36.77 -4.65 -37.87
N LEU A 604 35.83 -3.96 -38.51
CA LEU A 604 34.98 -4.60 -39.55
C LEU A 604 35.44 -4.30 -40.98
N VAL A 605 36.51 -3.52 -41.16
CA VAL A 605 37.10 -3.28 -42.49
C VAL A 605 38.51 -3.89 -42.50
N ASN A 606 38.74 -4.78 -43.45
CA ASN A 606 40.03 -5.42 -43.68
C ASN A 606 41.14 -4.36 -43.79
N GLU A 607 42.33 -4.68 -43.28
CA GLU A 607 43.49 -3.77 -43.25
C GLU A 607 43.99 -3.30 -44.63
N SER A 608 43.38 -3.75 -45.72
CA SER A 608 43.75 -3.47 -47.11
C SER A 608 43.14 -2.21 -47.73
N GLU A 609 42.28 -1.47 -47.02
CA GLU A 609 41.59 -0.27 -47.55
C GLU A 609 41.85 0.99 -46.68
N ARG A 610 43.11 1.21 -46.27
CA ARG A 610 43.51 2.31 -45.35
C ARG A 610 43.84 3.66 -45.99
N ASP A 611 43.57 3.86 -47.28
CA ASP A 611 44.04 5.06 -48.00
C ASP A 611 42.98 6.16 -48.23
N GLU A 612 41.75 6.05 -47.71
CA GLU A 612 40.72 7.11 -47.78
C GLU A 612 40.16 7.47 -46.39
N PRO A 613 40.01 8.76 -46.03
CA PRO A 613 39.48 9.16 -44.73
C PRO A 613 37.95 8.98 -44.65
N ASP A 614 37.52 8.20 -43.66
CA ASP A 614 36.37 8.47 -42.77
C ASP A 614 34.95 8.70 -43.34
N GLU A 615 34.50 8.04 -44.41
CA GLU A 615 33.06 8.09 -44.81
C GLU A 615 32.15 7.28 -43.86
N GLN A 616 32.61 6.10 -43.40
CA GLN A 616 31.78 5.18 -42.61
C GLN A 616 31.56 5.65 -41.15
N SER A 617 32.53 6.34 -40.56
CA SER A 617 32.42 6.91 -39.20
C SER A 617 31.43 8.07 -39.16
N ASN A 618 31.46 8.92 -40.19
CA ASN A 618 30.53 10.03 -40.33
C ASN A 618 29.09 9.53 -40.59
N ALA A 619 28.91 8.41 -41.29
CA ALA A 619 27.58 7.81 -41.52
C ALA A 619 26.81 7.50 -40.22
N VAL A 620 27.48 6.91 -39.23
CA VAL A 620 26.85 6.53 -37.94
C VAL A 620 26.50 7.75 -37.10
N VAL A 621 27.35 8.77 -37.11
CA VAL A 621 27.07 10.05 -36.45
C VAL A 621 25.86 10.73 -37.09
N ARG A 622 25.76 10.71 -38.43
CA ARG A 622 24.60 11.23 -39.19
C ARG A 622 23.31 10.49 -38.83
N GLU A 623 23.35 9.16 -38.74
CA GLU A 623 22.21 8.33 -38.36
C GLU A 623 21.70 8.65 -36.95
N ARG A 624 22.59 8.93 -35.98
CA ARG A 624 22.21 9.31 -34.60
C ARG A 624 21.50 10.65 -34.53
N PHE A 625 21.94 11.65 -35.29
CA PHE A 625 21.26 12.96 -35.32
C PHE A 625 19.88 12.86 -35.95
N SER A 626 19.73 12.10 -37.05
CA SER A 626 18.40 11.85 -37.62
C SER A 626 17.49 11.07 -36.66
N LEU A 627 18.04 10.10 -35.93
CA LEU A 627 17.32 9.33 -34.92
C LEU A 627 16.89 10.21 -33.72
N ALA A 628 17.71 11.19 -33.33
CA ALA A 628 17.34 12.13 -32.27
C ALA A 628 16.14 13.02 -32.66
N VAL A 629 16.07 13.46 -33.92
CA VAL A 629 14.91 14.21 -34.43
C VAL A 629 13.66 13.32 -34.47
N ASP A 630 13.81 12.07 -34.91
CA ASP A 630 12.73 11.06 -34.91
C ASP A 630 12.20 10.76 -33.49
N VAL A 631 13.09 10.54 -32.52
CA VAL A 631 12.75 10.36 -31.10
C VAL A 631 11.96 11.55 -30.55
N LEU A 632 12.34 12.77 -30.90
CA LEU A 632 11.61 13.97 -30.50
C LEU A 632 10.25 14.10 -31.19
N CYS A 633 10.13 13.65 -32.45
CA CYS A 633 8.86 13.58 -33.17
C CYS A 633 7.87 12.66 -32.46
N ARG A 634 8.29 11.43 -32.15
CA ARG A 634 7.48 10.42 -31.45
C ARG A 634 7.11 10.86 -30.03
N ALA A 635 8.00 11.55 -29.34
CA ALA A 635 7.73 12.09 -27.99
C ALA A 635 6.98 13.43 -27.99
N SER A 636 6.76 14.06 -29.15
CA SER A 636 6.28 15.45 -29.22
C SER A 636 4.90 15.67 -28.56
N PHE A 637 4.03 14.66 -28.62
CA PHE A 637 2.69 14.72 -28.04
C PHE A 637 2.66 14.51 -26.52
N SER A 638 3.70 13.91 -25.95
CA SER A 638 3.82 13.65 -24.50
C SER A 638 4.67 14.68 -23.77
N LEU A 639 5.37 15.55 -24.50
CA LEU A 639 6.23 16.59 -23.96
C LEU A 639 5.55 17.97 -23.96
N PRO A 640 5.76 18.81 -22.93
CA PRO A 640 5.38 20.21 -22.93
C PRO A 640 6.05 20.94 -24.07
N GLU A 641 5.38 21.98 -24.56
CA GLU A 641 5.86 22.79 -25.68
C GLU A 641 7.25 23.38 -25.41
N LEU A 642 7.48 23.91 -24.21
CA LEU A 642 8.78 24.44 -23.80
C LEU A 642 9.89 23.38 -23.82
N THR A 643 9.58 22.16 -23.37
CA THR A 643 10.52 21.03 -23.37
C THR A 643 10.88 20.63 -24.79
N ARG A 644 9.86 20.51 -25.64
CA ARG A 644 10.00 20.15 -27.05
C ARG A 644 10.85 21.16 -27.80
N GLU A 645 10.59 22.47 -27.61
CA GLU A 645 11.36 23.54 -28.23
C GLU A 645 12.82 23.55 -27.76
N ALA A 646 13.08 23.46 -26.45
CA ALA A 646 14.44 23.45 -25.91
C ALA A 646 15.23 22.21 -26.36
N ALA A 647 14.56 21.06 -26.48
CA ALA A 647 15.14 19.83 -27.02
C ALA A 647 15.47 19.97 -28.51
N LEU A 648 14.53 20.50 -29.31
CA LEU A 648 14.73 20.75 -30.74
C LEU A 648 15.90 21.70 -30.98
N ARG A 649 15.98 22.78 -30.20
CA ARG A 649 17.12 23.71 -30.24
C ARG A 649 18.43 22.99 -29.90
N THR A 650 18.44 22.15 -28.89
CA THR A 650 19.65 21.40 -28.50
C THR A 650 20.14 20.46 -29.59
N ILE A 651 19.23 19.75 -30.27
CA ILE A 651 19.57 18.86 -31.39
C ILE A 651 20.19 19.68 -32.52
N TRP A 652 19.51 20.72 -33.01
CA TRP A 652 20.00 21.51 -34.14
C TRP A 652 21.31 22.24 -33.83
N ARG A 653 21.49 22.74 -32.61
CA ARG A 653 22.74 23.37 -32.17
C ARG A 653 23.90 22.41 -32.27
N ARG A 654 23.72 21.17 -31.82
CA ARG A 654 24.76 20.13 -31.88
C ARG A 654 25.00 19.64 -33.31
N VAL A 655 23.96 19.59 -34.16
CA VAL A 655 24.11 19.33 -35.60
C VAL A 655 24.93 20.43 -36.26
N PHE A 656 24.64 21.71 -35.99
CA PHE A 656 25.42 22.82 -36.52
C PHE A 656 26.86 22.79 -36.01
N LEU A 657 27.09 22.43 -34.75
CA LEU A 657 28.44 22.33 -34.20
C LEU A 657 29.21 21.06 -34.64
N SER A 658 28.57 20.14 -35.36
CA SER A 658 29.20 18.90 -35.82
C SER A 658 30.15 19.10 -37.01
N ASP A 659 30.05 20.23 -37.71
CA ASP A 659 30.87 20.58 -38.87
C ASP A 659 31.83 21.76 -38.55
N ASP A 660 33.07 21.74 -39.09
CA ASP A 660 34.05 22.82 -38.93
C ASP A 660 33.81 23.95 -39.94
N TRP A 661 32.86 24.83 -39.64
CA TRP A 661 32.51 25.98 -40.47
C TRP A 661 33.67 26.94 -40.76
N PRO A 662 34.57 27.27 -39.81
CA PRO A 662 35.78 28.04 -40.11
C PRO A 662 36.68 27.38 -41.16
N ALA A 663 36.80 26.04 -41.18
CA ALA A 663 37.54 25.34 -42.23
C ALA A 663 36.80 25.36 -43.58
N ILE A 664 35.48 25.10 -43.57
CA ILE A 664 34.64 25.14 -44.77
C ILE A 664 34.69 26.54 -45.40
N ARG A 665 34.52 27.60 -44.60
CA ARG A 665 34.63 28.98 -45.06
C ARG A 665 36.01 29.28 -45.64
N ARG A 666 37.10 28.84 -45.01
CA ARG A 666 38.46 29.01 -45.56
C ARG A 666 38.62 28.35 -46.93
N ARG A 667 38.03 27.16 -47.13
CA ARG A 667 38.01 26.47 -48.42
C ARG A 667 37.11 27.17 -49.45
N ALA A 668 36.05 27.84 -49.00
CA ALA A 668 35.12 28.59 -49.84
C ALA A 668 35.61 30.00 -50.20
N THR A 669 36.47 30.64 -49.39
CA THR A 669 37.06 31.95 -49.68
C THR A 669 38.16 31.85 -50.74
N GLY A 670 37.74 31.78 -52.01
CA GLY A 670 38.54 31.81 -53.23
C GLY A 670 37.59 31.89 -54.44
N ASN A 671 38.09 32.07 -55.65
CA ASN A 671 37.25 32.01 -56.87
C ASN A 671 36.88 30.54 -57.18
N VAL A 672 36.18 29.90 -56.25
CA VAL A 672 35.77 28.49 -56.31
C VAL A 672 34.47 28.40 -57.12
N PRO A 673 34.37 27.49 -58.10
CA PRO A 673 33.14 27.31 -58.84
C PRO A 673 32.01 26.76 -57.95
N ASP A 674 30.78 27.24 -58.16
CA ASP A 674 29.57 26.86 -57.40
C ASP A 674 29.34 25.34 -57.29
N SER A 675 29.77 24.57 -58.30
CA SER A 675 29.65 23.10 -58.29
C SER A 675 30.53 22.44 -57.22
N VAL A 676 31.72 22.99 -56.96
CA VAL A 676 32.64 22.47 -55.93
C VAL A 676 32.16 22.90 -54.55
N LEU A 677 31.62 24.12 -54.42
CA LEU A 677 30.99 24.58 -53.19
C LEU A 677 29.79 23.68 -52.81
N ARG A 678 28.91 23.36 -53.75
CA ARG A 678 27.78 22.44 -53.50
C ARG A 678 28.23 21.03 -53.14
N ALA A 679 29.32 20.53 -53.71
CA ALA A 679 29.86 19.22 -53.34
C ALA A 679 30.43 19.22 -51.91
N GLU A 680 31.15 20.27 -51.51
CA GLU A 680 31.64 20.45 -50.14
C GLU A 680 30.48 20.59 -49.13
N LEU A 681 29.43 21.35 -49.48
CA LEU A 681 28.24 21.48 -48.65
C LEU A 681 27.46 20.16 -48.56
N ALA A 682 27.39 19.39 -49.65
CA ALA A 682 26.75 18.07 -49.66
C ALA A 682 27.51 17.03 -48.83
N ALA A 683 28.79 17.24 -48.55
CA ALA A 683 29.59 16.37 -47.68
C ALA A 683 29.42 16.67 -46.18
N THR A 684 28.78 17.79 -45.81
CA THR A 684 28.56 18.19 -44.41
C THR A 684 27.57 17.25 -43.71
N ASN A 685 27.76 17.07 -42.40
CA ASN A 685 26.82 16.30 -41.59
C ASN A 685 25.43 16.96 -41.58
N LEU A 686 25.38 18.29 -41.56
CA LEU A 686 24.15 19.07 -41.68
C LEU A 686 23.31 18.70 -42.93
N TYR A 687 23.91 18.65 -44.12
CA TYR A 687 23.18 18.31 -45.35
C TYR A 687 22.56 16.91 -45.29
N HIS A 688 23.30 15.93 -44.76
CA HIS A 688 22.81 14.56 -44.65
C HIS A 688 21.67 14.43 -43.64
N VAL A 689 21.77 15.07 -42.47
CA VAL A 689 20.70 15.07 -41.46
C VAL A 689 19.44 15.73 -42.03
N LEU A 690 19.57 16.90 -42.67
CA LEU A 690 18.44 17.58 -43.31
C LEU A 690 17.79 16.72 -44.39
N ARG A 691 18.58 16.05 -45.23
CA ARG A 691 18.07 15.15 -46.27
C ARG A 691 17.30 13.97 -45.67
N SER A 692 17.84 13.32 -44.64
CA SER A 692 17.18 12.19 -43.97
C SER A 692 15.86 12.62 -43.30
N CYS A 693 15.85 13.75 -42.59
CA CYS A 693 14.62 14.28 -41.97
C CYS A 693 13.58 14.66 -43.02
N TRP A 694 13.98 15.30 -44.13
CA TRP A 694 13.06 15.73 -45.19
C TRP A 694 12.42 14.56 -45.96
N THR A 695 13.10 13.41 -46.00
CA THR A 695 12.51 12.18 -46.58
C THR A 695 11.45 11.53 -45.71
N MET A 696 11.38 11.86 -44.42
CA MET A 696 10.33 11.37 -43.51
C MET A 696 9.10 12.27 -43.59
N ARG A 697 7.93 11.66 -43.86
CA ARG A 697 6.67 12.39 -44.10
C ARG A 697 6.23 13.26 -42.91
N GLU A 698 6.48 12.79 -41.69
CA GLU A 698 6.09 13.47 -40.44
C GLU A 698 6.97 14.68 -40.13
N LEU A 699 8.23 14.64 -40.58
CA LEU A 699 9.24 15.69 -40.38
C LEU A 699 9.32 16.67 -41.56
N ALA A 700 8.43 16.56 -42.55
CA ALA A 700 8.39 17.46 -43.69
C ALA A 700 7.83 18.86 -43.36
N HIS A 701 7.26 19.04 -42.16
CA HIS A 701 6.70 20.32 -41.72
C HIS A 701 7.81 21.35 -41.40
N PRO A 702 7.68 22.62 -41.82
CA PRO A 702 8.71 23.65 -41.62
C PRO A 702 9.07 23.91 -40.14
N ASP A 703 8.13 23.70 -39.21
CA ASP A 703 8.33 23.94 -37.78
C ASP A 703 9.41 23.06 -37.13
N TRP A 704 9.85 21.98 -37.80
CA TRP A 704 10.95 21.13 -37.34
C TRP A 704 12.34 21.68 -37.68
N TYR A 705 12.45 22.71 -38.52
CA TYR A 705 13.71 23.25 -39.02
C TYR A 705 13.95 24.66 -38.50
N LEU A 706 14.98 24.82 -37.66
CA LEU A 706 15.33 26.09 -37.04
C LEU A 706 16.49 26.76 -37.76
N LEU A 707 16.47 28.11 -37.87
CA LEU A 707 17.61 28.85 -38.35
C LEU A 707 18.73 28.84 -37.30
N PRO A 708 20.02 28.82 -37.70
CA PRO A 708 21.14 28.85 -36.75
C PRO A 708 21.07 29.98 -35.72
N SER A 709 20.56 31.15 -36.13
CA SER A 709 20.34 32.31 -35.25
C SER A 709 19.27 32.10 -34.17
N ASP A 710 18.32 31.19 -34.37
CA ASP A 710 17.18 30.93 -33.46
C ASP A 710 17.48 29.84 -32.42
N VAL A 711 18.69 29.26 -32.47
CA VAL A 711 19.09 28.10 -31.65
C VAL A 711 19.97 28.48 -30.45
N SER A 712 19.98 29.77 -30.09
CA SER A 712 20.74 30.26 -28.94
C SER A 712 20.25 29.62 -27.63
N VAL A 713 21.20 29.29 -26.75
CA VAL A 713 20.92 28.60 -25.47
C VAL A 713 20.36 29.57 -24.42
N SER A 714 20.59 30.87 -24.60
CA SER A 714 20.39 31.93 -23.60
C SER A 714 19.01 31.98 -22.96
N ALA A 715 17.97 31.55 -23.68
CA ALA A 715 16.58 31.51 -23.20
C ALA A 715 16.26 30.26 -22.34
N ASP A 716 16.99 29.15 -22.53
CA ASP A 716 16.61 27.83 -22.02
C ASP A 716 17.61 27.26 -20.99
N ILE A 717 18.69 27.97 -20.66
CA ILE A 717 19.79 27.43 -19.84
C ILE A 717 19.31 26.91 -18.48
N GLU A 718 18.48 27.68 -17.79
CA GLU A 718 17.97 27.29 -16.46
C GLU A 718 17.14 26.01 -16.55
N TYR A 719 16.31 25.90 -17.59
CA TYR A 719 15.47 24.74 -17.88
C TYR A 719 16.31 23.49 -18.25
N LEU A 720 17.30 23.66 -19.13
CA LEU A 720 18.20 22.59 -19.56
C LEU A 720 19.04 22.04 -18.41
N VAL A 721 19.38 22.85 -17.41
CA VAL A 721 20.14 22.39 -16.23
C VAL A 721 19.22 21.68 -15.23
N SER A 722 17.98 22.14 -15.06
CA SER A 722 17.05 21.55 -14.08
C SER A 722 16.50 20.19 -14.49
N THR A 723 16.49 19.87 -15.78
CA THR A 723 15.81 18.67 -16.34
C THR A 723 16.71 17.45 -16.50
N ARG A 724 18.04 17.61 -16.42
CA ARG A 724 18.99 16.51 -16.65
C ARG A 724 19.10 15.55 -15.48
N LEU A 725 19.26 14.27 -15.79
CA LEU A 725 19.42 13.18 -14.82
C LEU A 725 18.21 12.95 -13.91
N MET A 726 17.02 13.43 -14.30
CA MET A 726 15.76 13.16 -13.59
C MET A 726 15.28 11.70 -13.78
N PRO A 727 14.43 11.15 -12.89
CA PRO A 727 13.70 9.89 -13.11
C PRO A 727 12.62 10.03 -14.21
N GLN A 728 12.08 8.91 -14.70
CA GLN A 728 11.35 8.78 -15.97
C GLN A 728 9.88 9.23 -16.10
N PHE A 729 9.51 9.44 -17.39
CA PHE A 729 8.26 9.38 -18.18
C PHE A 729 6.90 9.85 -17.66
N GLY A 730 6.71 10.11 -16.37
CA GLY A 730 5.57 10.86 -15.86
C GLY A 730 6.03 12.26 -15.48
N GLN A 731 5.84 13.24 -16.36
CA GLN A 731 6.04 14.62 -15.94
C GLN A 731 4.98 14.98 -14.91
N THR A 732 5.36 14.94 -13.64
CA THR A 732 4.69 15.74 -12.63
C THR A 732 5.13 17.19 -12.83
N ASP A 733 4.16 18.06 -13.07
CA ASP A 733 4.37 19.51 -13.11
C ASP A 733 5.20 19.94 -11.88
N PRO A 734 6.37 20.59 -12.07
CA PRO A 734 7.16 21.09 -10.96
C PRO A 734 6.45 22.19 -10.16
N SER A 735 5.28 22.66 -10.62
CA SER A 735 4.45 23.65 -9.93
C SER A 735 3.43 23.08 -8.93
N ASN A 736 3.19 21.76 -8.88
CA ASN A 736 2.05 21.22 -8.12
C ASN A 736 2.38 20.39 -6.86
N ASP A 737 3.64 20.01 -6.62
CA ASP A 737 4.02 19.16 -5.47
C ASP A 737 5.07 19.81 -4.56
N ALA A 738 4.72 20.95 -3.96
CA ALA A 738 5.46 21.47 -2.81
C ALA A 738 5.04 20.82 -1.47
N SER A 739 4.15 19.82 -1.45
CA SER A 739 3.58 19.33 -0.19
C SER A 739 3.14 17.86 -0.22
N SER A 740 4.06 16.91 -0.45
CA SER A 740 3.77 15.48 -0.21
C SER A 740 5.04 14.64 -0.07
N SER A 741 5.87 14.95 0.94
CA SER A 741 6.91 14.03 1.38
C SER A 741 6.32 12.93 2.27
N SER A 742 6.14 11.71 1.75
CA SER A 742 6.55 10.46 2.41
C SER A 742 6.10 9.21 1.64
N SER A 743 7.01 8.59 0.89
CA SER A 743 6.97 7.14 0.67
C SER A 743 8.38 6.59 0.64
N ALA A 744 8.57 5.46 1.32
CA ALA A 744 9.86 4.90 1.71
C ALA A 744 10.52 4.05 0.62
N SER A 745 10.42 4.45 -0.66
CA SER A 745 11.26 3.94 -1.76
C SER A 745 12.31 4.95 -2.24
N ALA A 746 12.40 6.13 -1.60
CA ALA A 746 13.37 7.19 -1.90
C ALA A 746 14.83 6.86 -1.53
N SER A 747 15.27 5.62 -1.74
CA SER A 747 16.66 5.23 -1.73
C SER A 747 17.16 5.17 -3.16
N GLN A 748 18.04 6.12 -3.52
CA GLN A 748 18.96 6.10 -4.68
C GLN A 748 18.72 7.15 -5.79
N TRP A 749 18.20 8.32 -5.48
CA TRP A 749 18.25 9.47 -6.40
C TRP A 749 19.05 10.61 -5.76
N LYS A 750 20.18 11.00 -6.39
CA LYS A 750 20.95 12.18 -6.00
C LYS A 750 20.72 13.25 -7.07
N PRO A 751 20.03 14.36 -6.76
CA PRO A 751 19.95 15.48 -7.68
C PRO A 751 21.36 16.02 -8.00
N LEU A 752 21.51 16.68 -9.15
CA LEU A 752 22.75 17.36 -9.52
C LEU A 752 23.21 18.25 -8.36
N THR A 753 24.46 18.10 -7.94
CA THR A 753 25.04 18.99 -6.92
C THR A 753 25.03 20.43 -7.43
N ALA A 754 24.86 21.42 -6.54
CA ALA A 754 24.86 22.83 -6.94
C ALA A 754 26.14 23.21 -7.73
N THR A 755 27.26 22.57 -7.41
CA THR A 755 28.54 22.72 -8.13
C THR A 755 28.50 22.15 -9.55
N THR A 756 27.88 20.97 -9.76
CA THR A 756 27.75 20.38 -11.10
C THR A 756 26.73 21.14 -11.94
N ALA A 757 25.66 21.65 -11.34
CA ALA A 757 24.68 22.48 -12.03
C ALA A 757 25.30 23.78 -12.57
N GLN A 758 26.08 24.49 -11.73
CA GLN A 758 26.80 25.69 -12.17
C GLN A 758 27.84 25.41 -13.27
N ALA A 759 28.56 24.29 -13.17
CA ALA A 759 29.50 23.89 -14.21
C ALA A 759 28.78 23.55 -15.53
N LEU A 760 27.61 22.91 -15.47
CA LEU A 760 26.79 22.61 -16.64
C LEU A 760 26.26 23.89 -17.33
N THR A 761 25.87 24.91 -16.54
CA THR A 761 25.54 26.25 -17.08
C THR A 761 26.71 26.83 -17.87
N GLN A 762 27.94 26.72 -17.35
CA GLN A 762 29.13 27.25 -18.02
C GLN A 762 29.42 26.51 -19.33
N ASP A 763 29.25 25.19 -19.36
CA ASP A 763 29.43 24.38 -20.56
C ASP A 763 28.41 24.76 -21.66
N TYR A 764 27.14 24.97 -21.29
CA TYR A 764 26.12 25.43 -22.24
C TYR A 764 26.42 26.83 -22.80
N ILE A 765 26.93 27.75 -21.97
CA ILE A 765 27.39 29.07 -22.43
C ILE A 765 28.60 28.94 -23.39
N ALA A 766 29.49 27.98 -23.14
CA ALA A 766 30.63 27.73 -24.02
C ALA A 766 30.18 27.15 -25.38
N GLU A 767 29.16 26.29 -25.38
CA GLU A 767 28.52 25.77 -26.59
C GLU A 767 27.86 26.89 -27.41
N ASP A 768 27.13 27.81 -26.77
CA ASP A 768 26.52 28.99 -27.42
C ASP A 768 27.57 29.91 -28.05
N LYS A 769 28.73 30.10 -27.39
CA LYS A 769 29.85 30.86 -27.97
C LYS A 769 30.44 30.21 -29.21
N ARG A 770 30.51 28.87 -29.26
CA ARG A 770 30.97 28.15 -30.46
C ARG A 770 29.99 28.32 -31.60
N LEU A 771 28.68 28.30 -31.30
CA LEU A 771 27.63 28.54 -32.29
C LEU A 771 27.78 29.95 -32.87
N GLN A 772 28.01 30.97 -32.03
CA GLN A 772 28.23 32.33 -32.51
C GLN A 772 29.45 32.43 -33.45
N VAL A 773 30.55 31.75 -33.13
CA VAL A 773 31.74 31.71 -34.01
C VAL A 773 31.42 31.04 -35.36
N ALA A 774 30.58 30.01 -35.37
CA ALA A 774 30.12 29.37 -36.60
C ALA A 774 29.22 30.30 -37.44
N ILE A 775 28.29 31.03 -36.79
CA ILE A 775 27.44 32.05 -37.43
C ILE A 775 28.29 33.17 -38.02
N ASP A 776 29.25 33.71 -37.25
CA ASP A 776 30.20 34.72 -37.73
C ASP A 776 31.04 34.18 -38.91
N SER A 777 31.21 32.86 -39.00
CA SER A 777 31.86 32.11 -40.09
C SER A 777 30.92 31.73 -41.24
N GLY A 778 29.71 32.29 -41.32
CA GLY A 778 28.83 32.20 -42.49
C GLY A 778 27.83 31.06 -42.51
N LEU A 779 27.61 30.43 -41.36
CA LEU A 779 26.69 29.31 -41.25
C LEU A 779 25.30 29.62 -41.81
N ASP A 780 24.73 30.81 -41.59
CA ASP A 780 23.40 31.17 -42.10
C ASP A 780 23.33 31.14 -43.64
N GLU A 781 24.38 31.61 -44.32
CA GLU A 781 24.47 31.63 -45.79
C GLU A 781 24.58 30.20 -46.34
N PHE A 782 25.42 29.37 -45.70
CA PHE A 782 25.60 27.97 -46.10
C PHE A 782 24.35 27.14 -45.80
N TYR A 783 23.68 27.38 -44.68
CA TYR A 783 22.44 26.71 -44.29
C TYR A 783 21.33 26.97 -45.32
N ALA A 784 21.16 28.22 -45.76
CA ALA A 784 20.16 28.57 -46.76
C ALA A 784 20.39 27.87 -48.12
N GLU A 785 21.64 27.79 -48.57
CA GLU A 785 22.00 27.08 -49.82
C GLU A 785 21.83 25.55 -49.65
N ILE A 786 22.23 24.97 -48.52
CA ILE A 786 22.01 23.55 -48.20
C ILE A 786 20.52 23.21 -48.23
N LEU A 787 19.70 23.97 -47.50
CA LEU A 787 18.26 23.73 -47.41
C LEU A 787 17.59 23.85 -48.79
N ARG A 788 17.99 24.85 -49.59
CA ARG A 788 17.53 24.97 -50.98
C ARG A 788 17.88 23.74 -51.82
N THR A 789 19.12 23.25 -51.73
CA THR A 789 19.54 22.06 -52.49
C THR A 789 18.79 20.79 -52.07
N VAL A 790 18.50 20.62 -50.78
CA VAL A 790 17.73 19.48 -50.27
C VAL A 790 16.28 19.55 -50.76
N ILE A 791 15.64 20.72 -50.71
CA ILE A 791 14.27 20.92 -51.19
C ILE A 791 14.19 20.71 -52.71
N ASP A 792 15.12 21.26 -53.48
CA ASP A 792 15.17 21.10 -54.94
C ASP A 792 15.37 19.62 -55.32
N GLN A 793 16.18 18.86 -54.59
CA GLN A 793 16.36 17.43 -54.81
C GLN A 793 15.14 16.60 -54.39
N ALA A 794 14.50 16.93 -53.26
CA ALA A 794 13.29 16.27 -52.80
C ALA A 794 12.13 16.47 -53.78
N THR A 795 11.90 17.70 -54.26
CA THR A 795 10.89 18.03 -55.26
C THR A 795 11.18 17.39 -56.62
N THR A 796 12.45 17.32 -57.04
CA THR A 796 12.85 16.60 -58.25
C THR A 796 12.62 15.09 -58.11
N SER A 797 12.94 14.49 -56.96
CA SER A 797 12.67 13.08 -56.69
C SER A 797 11.17 12.74 -56.65
N ALA A 798 10.34 13.63 -56.08
CA ALA A 798 8.89 13.52 -56.11
C ALA A 798 8.30 13.68 -57.53
N SER A 799 8.91 14.52 -58.37
CA SER A 799 8.52 14.68 -59.78
C SER A 799 8.94 13.51 -60.67
N ILE A 800 10.05 12.84 -60.34
CA ILE A 800 10.54 11.64 -61.04
C ILE A 800 9.74 10.41 -60.60
N SER A 801 9.37 10.29 -59.32
CA SER A 801 8.45 9.23 -58.85
C SER A 801 7.00 9.48 -59.31
N GLY A 802 6.63 10.73 -59.59
CA GLY A 802 5.35 11.09 -60.20
C GLY A 802 5.26 10.81 -61.71
N HIS A 803 6.37 10.47 -62.38
CA HIS A 803 6.40 10.15 -63.81
C HIS A 803 6.40 8.63 -64.11
N SER A 804 6.26 7.79 -63.07
CA SER A 804 6.10 6.34 -63.19
C SER A 804 4.69 5.83 -62.90
N ASP A 805 3.69 6.70 -62.73
CA ASP A 805 2.27 6.33 -62.54
C ASP A 805 1.37 6.58 -63.77
N ASP A 806 1.92 7.13 -64.86
CA ASP A 806 1.22 7.22 -66.16
C ASP A 806 1.41 5.94 -66.99
N MET A 807 0.94 4.81 -66.43
CA MET A 807 0.61 3.59 -67.17
C MET A 807 -0.58 2.90 -66.47
N LEU A 808 -1.70 3.61 -66.39
CA LEU A 808 -3.00 3.00 -66.15
C LEU A 808 -3.48 2.28 -67.43
N PRO A 809 -3.94 1.02 -67.35
CA PRO A 809 -4.76 0.45 -68.41
C PRO A 809 -6.18 1.01 -68.31
N SER A 810 -6.65 1.47 -69.47
CA SER A 810 -7.99 1.96 -69.78
C SER A 810 -9.14 1.15 -69.16
N SER A 811 -9.97 1.81 -68.33
CA SER A 811 -11.36 1.40 -68.09
C SER A 811 -12.28 2.13 -69.08
N SER A 812 -12.79 1.43 -70.07
CA SER A 812 -13.90 1.91 -70.90
C SER A 812 -15.22 1.63 -70.17
N ALA A 813 -15.88 2.69 -69.69
CA ALA A 813 -17.29 2.66 -69.37
C ALA A 813 -18.10 2.77 -70.67
N SER A 814 -18.98 1.79 -70.92
CA SER A 814 -20.09 1.93 -71.88
C SER A 814 -21.40 1.89 -71.10
N GLU A 815 -22.11 3.00 -71.17
CA GLU A 815 -23.46 3.18 -70.68
C GLU A 815 -24.50 2.67 -71.70
N VAL A 816 -25.58 2.09 -71.15
CA VAL A 816 -27.00 2.22 -71.58
C VAL A 816 -27.59 1.26 -72.64
N ASP A 817 -28.66 0.60 -72.15
CA ASP A 817 -29.88 0.06 -72.77
C ASP A 817 -29.85 -1.00 -73.88
N SER A 818 -30.49 -2.15 -73.60
CA SER A 818 -31.79 -2.49 -74.21
C SER A 818 -32.36 -3.83 -73.71
N ALA A 819 -33.69 -3.88 -73.77
CA ALA A 819 -34.57 -4.87 -73.18
C ALA A 819 -34.61 -6.25 -73.87
N ALA A 820 -35.21 -7.19 -73.12
CA ALA A 820 -36.16 -8.21 -73.54
C ALA A 820 -35.70 -9.70 -73.60
N SER A 821 -36.41 -10.45 -72.75
CA SER A 821 -37.09 -11.72 -73.00
C SER A 821 -36.49 -13.04 -72.47
N SER A 822 -37.34 -13.66 -71.63
CA SER A 822 -37.80 -15.05 -71.63
C SER A 822 -36.88 -16.16 -71.15
N GLY A 823 -37.37 -16.92 -70.16
CA GLY A 823 -36.93 -18.29 -69.89
C GLY A 823 -37.24 -18.83 -68.49
N GLU A 824 -38.53 -18.93 -68.16
CA GLU A 824 -39.22 -20.01 -67.42
C GLU A 824 -38.46 -21.02 -66.52
N SER A 825 -39.09 -21.27 -65.35
CA SER A 825 -39.27 -22.56 -64.60
C SER A 825 -38.03 -23.23 -64.00
N ASP A 826 -38.03 -23.89 -62.84
CA ASP A 826 -39.04 -24.55 -61.99
C ASP A 826 -38.45 -24.57 -60.54
N GLU A 827 -39.21 -24.23 -59.50
CA GLU A 827 -39.95 -25.15 -58.61
C GLU A 827 -39.14 -25.95 -57.56
N GLN A 828 -39.71 -25.92 -56.35
CA GLN A 828 -39.63 -26.89 -55.24
C GLN A 828 -38.39 -26.87 -54.34
N MET A 829 -38.51 -26.50 -53.06
CA MET A 829 -39.30 -27.01 -51.91
C MET A 829 -38.42 -27.88 -50.99
N ASP A 830 -38.58 -27.57 -49.71
CA ASP A 830 -38.47 -28.43 -48.54
C ASP A 830 -37.10 -28.79 -47.93
N THR A 831 -36.90 -28.16 -46.76
CA THR A 831 -36.55 -28.75 -45.45
C THR A 831 -35.38 -29.72 -45.35
N ASP A 832 -34.33 -29.32 -44.63
CA ASP A 832 -34.16 -29.64 -43.20
C ASP A 832 -33.19 -28.66 -42.52
#